data_AF-A0A927XP01-F1
#
_entry.id   AF-A0A927XP01-F1
#
_cell.length_a   1.000
_cell.length_b   1.000
_cell.length_c   1.000
_cell.angle_alpha   90.00
_cell.angle_beta   90.00
_cell.angle_gamma   90.00
#
_symmetry.space_group_name_H-M   'P 1'
#
loop_
_entity.id
_entity.type
_entity.pdbx_description
1 polymer ?
#
loop_
_entity_poly.entity_id
_entity_poly.type
_entity_poly.pdbx_seq_one_letter_code
_entity_poly.pdbx_strand_id
1 'polypeptide(L)'
;MMNSRKLLSLLMALALVLGLMPMAGAEAAEVIDQAYLMYADTSWTYQYWSGEATGGIKAINADITGEGDYTVGLDFTETPDGAASGVAFAALGIVNGENTMPGWFIRINEIRVNGEAIAFDKGYTSSDDGITTRMNIYNEWVSDLPADARSFDGKIDDTNWMIVDNADFASVKTVEVDFSLMKHGIDVAYIAFADSTWERQWWHDGNDYTGVKATEAVITGAGDYSVALDFTSTEYGGANGLAFAALCIQNGEKTFPGYFLKINDIRIGGESVAFVKGYTTSDDGVTTRINIFNEWVGNIPAEARSYDGVTEDANWIMIDKALFTEKTASIEVDFTVVPKTDVAYIMYADAAWANQYWGGEAPEGITAVNPVVDGAGKYVASLEFANPANDVAFAALGITTGEKTFPGYYVDIVDIKVNGESIELKKGYTSSDDGICTRENIYNEWVSELPSDARRADGNLEGASPIMVDKAAFASVEKIEVTFNYIYGEPPAEEAAKLSEAELEAYLTADYNAYIGVQSQNYIFRNAWNDTYGRDDETNVGFFNRLTGWDADNNPVDYAGSFVDTAITEDGTYTVSLTTGEMGFGSDESFNLLFVSTDIPSILVKNEHVAITDVKVKIGDSKTQEYTEIDAKGDYARIVLLDTYNQSAEPFGYIVPGANTPITITFTVTGLK
;
A
#
# COMPACT_ATOMS: atom_id res chain seq x y z
N MET A 1 42.11 -17.58 -35.33
CA MET A 1 42.33 -18.93 -34.76
C MET A 1 43.24 -18.80 -33.54
N MET A 2 42.64 -18.64 -32.36
CA MET A 2 43.33 -18.50 -31.08
C MET A 2 42.87 -19.67 -30.19
N ASN A 3 43.84 -20.33 -29.55
CA ASN A 3 43.75 -21.69 -29.00
C ASN A 3 42.71 -21.87 -27.87
N SER A 4 41.69 -22.69 -28.13
CA SER A 4 40.66 -23.16 -27.18
C SER A 4 41.18 -23.98 -25.99
N ARG A 5 42.47 -24.35 -26.00
CA ARG A 5 43.10 -25.15 -24.94
C ARG A 5 43.50 -24.36 -23.68
N LYS A 6 43.65 -23.03 -23.75
CA LYS A 6 43.99 -22.21 -22.56
C LYS A 6 42.77 -21.75 -21.76
N LEU A 7 41.60 -21.67 -22.40
CA LEU A 7 40.34 -21.30 -21.74
C LEU A 7 39.80 -22.45 -20.88
N LEU A 8 39.94 -23.69 -21.35
CA LEU A 8 39.48 -24.88 -20.63
C LEU A 8 40.31 -25.17 -19.36
N SER A 9 41.61 -24.85 -19.36
CA SER A 9 42.48 -25.02 -18.18
C SER A 9 42.25 -23.96 -17.10
N LEU A 10 41.71 -22.78 -17.46
CA LEU A 10 41.38 -21.72 -16.49
C LEU A 10 40.02 -22.01 -15.83
N LEU A 11 39.06 -22.55 -16.58
CA LEU A 11 37.74 -22.97 -16.07
C LEU A 11 37.83 -24.19 -15.13
N MET A 12 38.74 -25.14 -15.39
CA MET A 12 38.94 -26.30 -14.50
C MET A 12 39.73 -25.98 -13.23
N ALA A 13 40.56 -24.92 -13.24
CA ALA A 13 41.27 -24.47 -12.03
C ALA A 13 40.39 -23.59 -11.12
N LEU A 14 39.42 -22.86 -11.68
CA LEU A 14 38.43 -22.11 -10.91
C LEU A 14 37.42 -23.02 -10.20
N ALA A 15 37.09 -24.17 -10.80
CA ALA A 15 36.21 -25.18 -10.20
C ALA A 15 36.85 -25.97 -9.04
N LEU A 16 38.18 -25.97 -8.88
CA LEU A 16 38.87 -26.72 -7.82
C LEU A 16 39.31 -25.87 -6.61
N VAL A 17 39.13 -24.55 -6.64
CA VAL A 17 39.44 -23.65 -5.50
C VAL A 17 38.17 -23.22 -4.73
N LEU A 18 36.98 -23.60 -5.21
CA LEU A 18 35.69 -23.41 -4.50
C LEU A 18 35.32 -24.61 -3.60
N GLY A 19 36.08 -25.70 -3.62
CA GLY A 19 35.84 -26.87 -2.79
C GLY A 19 36.79 -26.90 -1.59
N LEU A 20 36.48 -26.13 -0.54
CA LEU A 20 36.90 -26.30 0.88
C LEU A 20 36.67 -24.97 1.64
N MET A 21 35.47 -24.42 1.59
CA MET A 21 34.95 -23.64 2.71
C MET A 21 34.24 -24.63 3.63
N PRO A 22 34.41 -24.55 4.96
CA PRO A 22 33.58 -25.33 5.86
C PRO A 22 32.13 -24.92 5.59
N MET A 23 31.32 -25.84 5.08
CA MET A 23 29.87 -25.70 5.16
C MET A 23 29.55 -25.57 6.65
N ALA A 24 29.32 -24.33 7.10
CA ALA A 24 28.43 -24.11 8.23
C ALA A 24 27.18 -24.93 7.92
N GLY A 25 26.81 -25.84 8.82
CA GLY A 25 25.60 -26.65 8.62
C GLY A 25 24.47 -25.70 8.32
N ALA A 26 23.83 -25.86 7.16
CA ALA A 26 22.58 -25.16 6.89
C ALA A 26 21.61 -25.58 7.99
N GLU A 27 21.35 -24.66 8.91
CA GLU A 27 20.27 -24.81 9.87
C GLU A 27 19.01 -25.04 9.04
N ALA A 28 18.28 -26.12 9.32
CA ALA A 28 17.03 -26.39 8.61
C ALA A 28 16.10 -25.19 8.86
N ALA A 29 15.50 -24.65 7.79
CA ALA A 29 14.57 -23.54 7.92
C ALA A 29 13.46 -23.90 8.92
N GLU A 30 13.09 -22.95 9.78
CA GLU A 30 12.05 -23.16 10.79
C GLU A 30 10.73 -23.48 10.09
N VAL A 31 10.06 -24.55 10.54
CA VAL A 31 8.73 -24.92 10.06
C VAL A 31 7.72 -23.94 10.67
N ILE A 32 7.03 -23.21 9.81
CA ILE A 32 6.03 -22.20 10.14
C ILE A 32 4.64 -22.85 10.29
N ASP A 33 4.29 -23.78 9.39
CA ASP A 33 3.01 -24.49 9.38
C ASP A 33 3.12 -25.82 8.61
N GLN A 34 2.01 -26.53 8.43
CA GLN A 34 1.96 -27.76 7.64
C GLN A 34 0.84 -27.70 6.59
N ALA A 35 1.15 -28.12 5.36
CA ALA A 35 0.18 -28.34 4.29
C ALA A 35 -0.17 -29.82 4.13
N TYR A 36 -1.40 -30.09 3.71
CA TYR A 36 -1.95 -31.43 3.56
C TYR A 36 -3.06 -31.47 2.51
N LEU A 37 -3.40 -32.67 2.03
CA LEU A 37 -4.48 -32.89 1.07
C LEU A 37 -5.70 -33.50 1.79
N MET A 38 -6.81 -32.77 1.89
CA MET A 38 -8.10 -33.31 2.33
C MET A 38 -8.71 -34.17 1.22
N TYR A 39 -9.36 -35.26 1.59
CA TYR A 39 -10.00 -36.17 0.64
C TYR A 39 -11.16 -36.95 1.26
N ALA A 40 -12.22 -37.13 0.48
CA ALA A 40 -13.25 -38.14 0.72
C ALA A 40 -13.61 -38.82 -0.62
N ASP A 41 -13.58 -40.14 -0.64
CA ASP A 41 -14.08 -40.92 -1.78
C ASP A 41 -15.62 -40.87 -1.87
N THR A 42 -16.19 -41.32 -2.99
CA THR A 42 -17.64 -41.23 -3.23
C THR A 42 -18.47 -42.00 -2.20
N SER A 43 -17.94 -43.11 -1.65
CA SER A 43 -18.59 -43.90 -0.62
C SER A 43 -18.31 -43.42 0.80
N TRP A 44 -17.52 -42.36 0.99
CA TRP A 44 -17.07 -41.87 2.29
C TRP A 44 -16.38 -42.96 3.14
N THR A 45 -15.83 -43.98 2.48
CA THR A 45 -15.12 -45.09 3.11
C THR A 45 -13.69 -44.70 3.43
N TYR A 46 -13.02 -44.05 2.48
CA TYR A 46 -11.67 -43.53 2.66
C TYR A 46 -11.73 -42.01 2.75
N GLN A 47 -11.38 -41.50 3.93
CA GLN A 47 -11.40 -40.08 4.23
C GLN A 47 -10.13 -39.67 4.96
N TYR A 48 -9.62 -38.49 4.64
CA TYR A 48 -8.53 -37.85 5.36
C TYR A 48 -8.79 -36.35 5.44
N TRP A 49 -8.68 -35.79 6.63
CA TRP A 49 -9.00 -34.38 6.91
C TRP A 49 -7.80 -33.60 7.47
N SER A 50 -6.98 -34.21 8.34
CA SER A 50 -5.69 -33.67 8.82
C SER A 50 -5.04 -34.70 9.75
N GLY A 51 -3.79 -34.45 10.18
CA GLY A 51 -3.12 -35.24 11.23
C GLY A 51 -2.72 -36.64 10.79
N GLU A 52 -2.76 -37.61 11.71
CA GLU A 52 -2.37 -39.00 11.43
C GLU A 52 -3.44 -39.72 10.60
N ALA A 53 -3.04 -40.21 9.43
CA ALA A 53 -3.91 -41.01 8.57
C ALA A 53 -4.22 -42.39 9.20
N THR A 54 -5.43 -42.90 8.95
CA THR A 54 -5.89 -44.20 9.47
C THR A 54 -6.44 -45.08 8.34
N GLY A 55 -6.74 -46.34 8.64
CA GLY A 55 -7.42 -47.22 7.66
C GLY A 55 -6.57 -47.66 6.46
N GLY A 56 -5.24 -47.59 6.55
CA GLY A 56 -4.33 -47.96 5.45
C GLY A 56 -4.04 -46.81 4.47
N ILE A 57 -4.58 -45.62 4.72
CA ILE A 57 -4.22 -44.39 4.00
C ILE A 57 -2.87 -43.90 4.52
N LYS A 58 -1.99 -43.46 3.63
CA LYS A 58 -0.76 -42.73 3.99
C LYS A 58 -0.84 -41.31 3.45
N ALA A 59 -0.60 -40.33 4.30
CA ALA A 59 -0.54 -38.93 3.91
C ALA A 59 0.91 -38.49 3.66
N ILE A 60 1.09 -37.68 2.63
CA ILE A 60 2.31 -36.93 2.34
C ILE A 60 1.96 -35.48 2.66
N ASN A 61 2.42 -35.01 3.81
CA ASN A 61 2.26 -33.62 4.23
C ASN A 61 3.56 -32.85 3.94
N ALA A 62 3.44 -31.55 3.73
CA ALA A 62 4.58 -30.67 3.51
C ALA A 62 4.75 -29.72 4.70
N ASP A 63 5.96 -29.66 5.24
CA ASP A 63 6.32 -28.65 6.22
C ASP A 63 6.56 -27.32 5.49
N ILE A 64 5.78 -26.31 5.83
CA ILE A 64 5.83 -24.99 5.23
C ILE A 64 6.87 -24.16 5.97
N THR A 65 7.85 -23.63 5.23
CA THR A 65 8.93 -22.79 5.78
C THR A 65 8.89 -21.35 5.25
N GLY A 66 7.86 -21.01 4.45
CA GLY A 66 7.69 -19.71 3.82
C GLY A 66 7.17 -19.81 2.38
N GLU A 67 7.44 -18.80 1.56
CA GLU A 67 7.14 -18.80 0.13
C GLU A 67 7.93 -19.90 -0.60
N GLY A 68 7.29 -20.63 -1.51
CA GLY A 68 7.96 -21.68 -2.26
C GLY A 68 7.02 -22.71 -2.87
N ASP A 69 7.64 -23.76 -3.42
CA ASP A 69 6.95 -24.89 -4.05
C ASP A 69 6.94 -26.10 -3.12
N TYR A 70 5.76 -26.73 -3.00
CA TYR A 70 5.50 -27.83 -2.08
C TYR A 70 4.68 -28.93 -2.76
N THR A 71 4.75 -30.15 -2.21
CA THR A 71 3.96 -31.29 -2.67
C THR A 71 3.21 -31.92 -1.50
N VAL A 72 1.92 -32.16 -1.67
CA VAL A 72 1.11 -32.97 -0.74
C VAL A 72 0.45 -34.13 -1.48
N GLY A 73 0.02 -35.15 -0.76
CA GLY A 73 -0.64 -36.29 -1.41
C GLY A 73 -1.18 -37.34 -0.47
N LEU A 74 -1.88 -38.32 -1.04
CA LEU A 74 -2.42 -39.48 -0.36
C LEU A 74 -2.10 -40.76 -1.14
N ASP A 75 -1.76 -41.82 -0.42
CA ASP A 75 -1.56 -43.18 -0.94
C ASP A 75 -2.55 -44.14 -0.26
N PHE A 76 -3.40 -44.74 -1.09
CA PHE A 76 -4.46 -45.69 -0.71
C PHE A 76 -4.06 -47.16 -0.97
N THR A 77 -2.84 -47.46 -1.41
CA THR A 77 -2.43 -48.82 -1.82
C THR A 77 -2.43 -49.83 -0.67
N GLU A 78 -2.35 -49.38 0.58
CA GLU A 78 -2.42 -50.22 1.78
C GLU A 78 -3.82 -50.28 2.41
N THR A 79 -4.81 -49.61 1.82
CA THR A 79 -6.21 -49.79 2.21
C THR A 79 -6.71 -51.20 1.88
N PRO A 80 -7.78 -51.69 2.55
CA PRO A 80 -8.37 -52.99 2.24
C PRO A 80 -8.71 -53.21 0.76
N ASP A 81 -9.14 -52.15 0.06
CA ASP A 81 -9.50 -52.21 -1.36
C ASP A 81 -8.33 -51.87 -2.30
N GLY A 82 -7.20 -51.39 -1.76
CA GLY A 82 -5.99 -51.02 -2.49
C GLY A 82 -6.12 -49.76 -3.36
N ALA A 83 -7.26 -49.08 -3.31
CA ALA A 83 -7.56 -47.82 -3.98
C ALA A 83 -8.84 -47.19 -3.38
N ALA A 84 -8.92 -45.86 -3.39
CA ALA A 84 -10.17 -45.12 -3.22
C ALA A 84 -11.00 -45.14 -4.51
N SER A 85 -12.34 -45.10 -4.37
CA SER A 85 -13.26 -45.17 -5.51
C SER A 85 -14.01 -43.84 -5.69
N GLY A 86 -13.68 -43.11 -6.75
CA GLY A 86 -14.26 -41.79 -7.01
C GLY A 86 -13.78 -40.72 -6.03
N VAL A 87 -14.29 -39.51 -6.22
CA VAL A 87 -14.08 -38.36 -5.34
C VAL A 87 -15.43 -37.73 -5.01
N ALA A 88 -15.68 -37.50 -3.72
CA ALA A 88 -16.77 -36.66 -3.23
C ALA A 88 -16.23 -35.29 -2.81
N PHE A 89 -15.03 -35.27 -2.21
CA PHE A 89 -14.34 -34.08 -1.76
C PHE A 89 -12.84 -34.18 -1.96
N ALA A 90 -12.20 -33.12 -2.43
CA ALA A 90 -10.76 -32.94 -2.37
C ALA A 90 -10.40 -31.45 -2.23
N ALA A 91 -9.47 -31.14 -1.34
CA ALA A 91 -8.96 -29.77 -1.17
C ALA A 91 -7.54 -29.77 -0.61
N LEU A 92 -6.72 -28.83 -1.05
CA LEU A 92 -5.45 -28.52 -0.43
C LEU A 92 -5.69 -27.61 0.77
N GLY A 93 -5.05 -27.88 1.92
CA GLY A 93 -5.18 -27.07 3.13
C GLY A 93 -3.83 -26.81 3.82
N ILE A 94 -3.73 -25.68 4.52
CA ILE A 94 -2.63 -25.29 5.41
C ILE A 94 -3.21 -25.08 6.80
N VAL A 95 -2.74 -25.83 7.80
CA VAL A 95 -3.46 -26.05 9.07
C VAL A 95 -3.85 -24.76 9.78
N ASN A 96 -2.95 -23.80 9.92
CA ASN A 96 -3.22 -22.51 10.56
C ASN A 96 -2.90 -21.33 9.63
N GLY A 97 -3.02 -21.54 8.32
CA GLY A 97 -2.52 -20.63 7.29
C GLY A 97 -3.04 -19.19 7.43
N GLU A 98 -4.30 -18.96 7.83
CA GLU A 98 -4.81 -17.60 8.00
C GLU A 98 -4.26 -16.89 9.24
N ASN A 99 -3.74 -17.64 10.22
CA ASN A 99 -3.07 -17.08 11.39
C ASN A 99 -1.57 -16.90 11.15
N THR A 100 -0.93 -17.87 10.48
CA THR A 100 0.53 -17.89 10.28
C THR A 100 0.96 -17.08 9.06
N MET A 101 0.12 -17.05 8.02
CA MET A 101 0.37 -16.47 6.70
C MET A 101 -0.91 -15.81 6.14
N PRO A 102 -1.50 -14.83 6.85
CA PRO A 102 -2.78 -14.23 6.49
C PRO A 102 -2.77 -13.66 5.07
N GLY A 103 -3.79 -14.00 4.27
CA GLY A 103 -3.99 -13.45 2.92
C GLY A 103 -3.09 -14.04 1.83
N TRP A 104 -2.20 -15.00 2.15
CA TRP A 104 -1.32 -15.64 1.16
C TRP A 104 -2.10 -16.45 0.13
N PHE A 105 -1.48 -16.73 -1.02
CA PHE A 105 -2.11 -17.35 -2.16
C PHE A 105 -1.55 -18.75 -2.42
N ILE A 106 -2.45 -19.68 -2.74
CA ILE A 106 -2.12 -20.99 -3.27
C ILE A 106 -2.23 -20.92 -4.80
N ARG A 107 -1.27 -21.51 -5.52
CA ARG A 107 -1.36 -21.83 -6.95
C ARG A 107 -1.03 -23.30 -7.16
N ILE A 108 -2.00 -24.10 -7.59
CA ILE A 108 -1.74 -25.48 -8.01
C ILE A 108 -0.97 -25.46 -9.33
N ASN A 109 0.15 -26.18 -9.36
CA ASN A 109 1.04 -26.29 -10.52
C ASN A 109 0.77 -27.59 -11.30
N GLU A 110 0.57 -28.71 -10.59
CA GLU A 110 0.27 -30.01 -11.19
C GLU A 110 -0.55 -30.87 -10.22
N ILE A 111 -1.51 -31.64 -10.75
CA ILE A 111 -2.21 -32.69 -10.02
C ILE A 111 -1.89 -34.02 -10.70
N ARG A 112 -1.44 -35.01 -9.93
CA ARG A 112 -1.18 -36.37 -10.41
C ARG A 112 -2.09 -37.35 -9.74
N VAL A 113 -2.77 -38.19 -10.53
CA VAL A 113 -3.55 -39.34 -10.05
C VAL A 113 -2.89 -40.61 -10.57
N ASN A 114 -2.55 -41.53 -9.68
CA ASN A 114 -1.81 -42.76 -10.00
C ASN A 114 -0.46 -42.51 -10.69
N GLY A 115 0.16 -41.35 -10.43
CA GLY A 115 1.42 -40.93 -11.05
C GLY A 115 1.28 -40.31 -12.45
N GLU A 116 0.05 -40.14 -12.97
CA GLU A 116 -0.21 -39.47 -14.24
C GLU A 116 -0.80 -38.08 -14.01
N ALA A 117 -0.27 -37.07 -14.69
CA ALA A 117 -0.77 -35.70 -14.62
C ALA A 117 -2.17 -35.59 -15.27
N ILE A 118 -3.08 -34.88 -14.61
CA ILE A 118 -4.45 -34.64 -15.09
C ILE A 118 -4.66 -33.17 -15.46
N ALA A 119 -5.66 -32.89 -16.30
CA ALA A 119 -6.05 -31.52 -16.62
C ALA A 119 -6.86 -30.91 -15.47
N PHE A 120 -6.72 -29.61 -15.25
CA PHE A 120 -7.51 -28.88 -14.27
C PHE A 120 -7.75 -27.41 -14.68
N ASP A 121 -8.84 -26.84 -14.20
CA ASP A 121 -9.19 -25.41 -14.33
C ASP A 121 -8.57 -24.58 -13.18
N LYS A 122 -8.63 -23.25 -13.25
CA LYS A 122 -8.07 -22.39 -12.19
C LYS A 122 -8.89 -22.50 -10.90
N GLY A 123 -8.23 -22.68 -9.76
CA GLY A 123 -8.85 -22.66 -8.43
C GLY A 123 -8.76 -21.29 -7.74
N TYR A 124 -9.32 -21.19 -6.53
CA TYR A 124 -9.20 -20.03 -5.65
C TYR A 124 -8.70 -20.42 -4.26
N THR A 125 -8.03 -19.49 -3.59
CA THR A 125 -7.66 -19.61 -2.18
C THR A 125 -8.77 -18.99 -1.31
N SER A 126 -9.12 -19.62 -0.20
CA SER A 126 -10.10 -19.10 0.78
C SER A 126 -9.90 -19.76 2.15
N SER A 127 -10.73 -19.39 3.12
CA SER A 127 -10.84 -20.04 4.42
C SER A 127 -12.29 -20.09 4.89
N ASP A 128 -12.78 -21.28 5.24
CA ASP A 128 -14.16 -21.42 5.73
C ASP A 128 -14.27 -21.20 7.24
N ASP A 129 -13.17 -21.39 7.98
CA ASP A 129 -13.11 -21.32 9.45
C ASP A 129 -12.29 -20.12 9.95
N GLY A 130 -11.69 -19.34 9.04
CA GLY A 130 -10.79 -18.24 9.36
C GLY A 130 -9.45 -18.69 9.97
N ILE A 131 -9.12 -19.98 9.89
CA ILE A 131 -7.91 -20.58 10.47
C ILE A 131 -7.12 -21.30 9.38
N THR A 132 -7.76 -22.22 8.68
CA THR A 132 -7.15 -23.04 7.62
C THR A 132 -7.19 -22.26 6.32
N THR A 133 -6.03 -21.98 5.71
CA THR A 133 -5.98 -21.53 4.30
C THR A 133 -6.21 -22.74 3.40
N ARG A 134 -7.14 -22.64 2.45
CA ARG A 134 -7.62 -23.78 1.66
C ARG A 134 -7.79 -23.42 0.19
N MET A 135 -7.62 -24.41 -0.68
CA MET A 135 -8.04 -24.37 -2.09
C MET A 135 -8.81 -25.65 -2.43
N ASN A 136 -10.07 -25.49 -2.85
CA ASN A 136 -10.89 -26.62 -3.29
C ASN A 136 -10.35 -27.18 -4.62
N ILE A 137 -10.22 -28.50 -4.70
CA ILE A 137 -9.91 -29.23 -5.93
C ILE A 137 -11.20 -29.80 -6.54
N TYR A 138 -12.01 -30.44 -5.68
CA TYR A 138 -13.34 -30.93 -6.04
C TYR A 138 -14.27 -30.81 -4.83
N ASN A 139 -15.34 -30.02 -4.96
CA ASN A 139 -16.34 -29.85 -3.90
C ASN A 139 -17.74 -29.63 -4.49
N GLU A 140 -18.59 -30.65 -4.49
CA GLU A 140 -19.93 -30.57 -5.09
C GLU A 140 -20.96 -29.81 -4.24
N TRP A 141 -20.63 -29.43 -3.00
CA TRP A 141 -21.54 -28.74 -2.08
C TRP A 141 -21.43 -27.22 -2.13
N VAL A 142 -20.43 -26.69 -2.82
CA VAL A 142 -20.29 -25.26 -3.06
C VAL A 142 -21.06 -24.90 -4.34
N SER A 143 -21.80 -23.79 -4.31
CA SER A 143 -22.57 -23.29 -5.45
C SER A 143 -22.09 -21.94 -5.96
N ASP A 144 -21.29 -21.24 -5.16
CA ASP A 144 -20.81 -19.88 -5.41
C ASP A 144 -19.43 -19.70 -4.73
N LEU A 145 -18.62 -18.76 -5.23
CA LEU A 145 -17.36 -18.42 -4.59
C LEU A 145 -17.62 -17.83 -3.18
N PRO A 146 -16.83 -18.21 -2.17
CA PRO A 146 -16.94 -17.59 -0.85
C PRO A 146 -16.49 -16.13 -0.89
N ALA A 147 -16.94 -15.33 0.09
CA ALA A 147 -16.72 -13.88 0.09
C ALA A 147 -15.24 -13.49 0.22
N ASP A 148 -14.42 -14.36 0.79
CA ASP A 148 -12.97 -14.21 0.97
C ASP A 148 -12.15 -14.91 -0.13
N ALA A 149 -12.82 -15.41 -1.19
CA ALA A 149 -12.14 -16.02 -2.32
C ALA A 149 -11.14 -15.05 -2.96
N ARG A 150 -9.89 -15.51 -3.09
CA ARG A 150 -8.81 -14.75 -3.69
C ARG A 150 -8.00 -15.62 -4.65
N SER A 151 -7.53 -15.00 -5.73
CA SER A 151 -6.66 -15.63 -6.73
C SER A 151 -5.31 -14.94 -6.74
N PHE A 152 -4.26 -15.72 -7.00
CA PHE A 152 -2.90 -15.21 -7.06
C PHE A 152 -2.71 -14.15 -8.15
N ASP A 153 -3.50 -14.14 -9.22
CA ASP A 153 -3.43 -13.16 -10.30
C ASP A 153 -4.45 -12.01 -10.16
N GLY A 154 -5.13 -11.92 -9.01
CA GLY A 154 -6.18 -10.94 -8.76
C GLY A 154 -7.47 -11.15 -9.55
N LYS A 155 -7.58 -12.21 -10.37
CA LYS A 155 -8.76 -12.50 -11.20
C LYS A 155 -9.49 -13.73 -10.65
N ILE A 156 -10.72 -13.54 -10.20
CA ILE A 156 -11.55 -14.63 -9.63
C ILE A 156 -12.63 -15.14 -10.59
N ASP A 157 -12.95 -14.40 -11.65
CA ASP A 157 -14.09 -14.71 -12.55
C ASP A 157 -13.95 -16.01 -13.33
N ASP A 158 -12.71 -16.49 -13.50
CA ASP A 158 -12.34 -17.75 -14.16
C ASP A 158 -11.93 -18.85 -13.17
N THR A 159 -12.18 -18.65 -11.87
CA THR A 159 -11.90 -19.64 -10.82
C THR A 159 -13.11 -20.54 -10.52
N ASN A 160 -12.85 -21.75 -10.03
CA ASN A 160 -13.90 -22.72 -9.71
C ASN A 160 -13.60 -23.52 -8.42
N TRP A 161 -14.63 -24.11 -7.81
CA TRP A 161 -14.54 -25.02 -6.64
C TRP A 161 -14.52 -26.50 -7.04
N MET A 162 -14.79 -26.79 -8.31
CA MET A 162 -14.52 -28.05 -8.97
C MET A 162 -13.61 -27.77 -10.16
N ILE A 163 -12.31 -28.04 -9.99
CA ILE A 163 -11.30 -27.75 -11.01
C ILE A 163 -10.84 -28.99 -11.77
N VAL A 164 -11.32 -30.18 -11.41
CA VAL A 164 -10.95 -31.45 -12.06
C VAL A 164 -12.20 -32.21 -12.53
N ASP A 165 -12.05 -33.11 -13.51
CA ASP A 165 -13.10 -34.06 -13.87
C ASP A 165 -13.15 -35.20 -12.84
N ASN A 166 -14.35 -35.55 -12.37
CA ASN A 166 -14.52 -36.66 -11.44
C ASN A 166 -14.13 -38.01 -12.05
N ALA A 167 -14.14 -38.13 -13.38
CA ALA A 167 -13.75 -39.34 -14.09
C ALA A 167 -12.27 -39.69 -13.88
N ASP A 168 -11.42 -38.68 -13.69
CA ASP A 168 -10.00 -38.86 -13.41
C ASP A 168 -9.76 -39.55 -12.04
N PHE A 169 -10.75 -39.50 -11.15
CA PHE A 169 -10.72 -40.09 -9.81
C PHE A 169 -11.46 -41.44 -9.73
N ALA A 170 -11.80 -42.08 -10.85
CA ALA A 170 -12.59 -43.31 -10.85
C ALA A 170 -11.97 -44.45 -10.01
N SER A 171 -10.63 -44.54 -9.94
CA SER A 171 -9.89 -45.44 -9.05
C SER A 171 -8.54 -44.84 -8.68
N VAL A 172 -8.38 -44.45 -7.42
CA VAL A 172 -7.24 -43.68 -6.94
C VAL A 172 -6.39 -44.53 -6.01
N LYS A 173 -5.22 -44.95 -6.48
CA LYS A 173 -4.16 -45.55 -5.66
C LYS A 173 -3.33 -44.48 -5.00
N THR A 174 -2.96 -43.44 -5.77
CA THR A 174 -2.24 -42.28 -5.26
C THR A 174 -2.82 -41.01 -5.87
N VAL A 175 -2.76 -39.92 -5.10
CA VAL A 175 -3.01 -38.57 -5.58
C VAL A 175 -1.94 -37.65 -5.00
N GLU A 176 -1.35 -36.80 -5.83
CA GLU A 176 -0.35 -35.82 -5.43
C GLU A 176 -0.71 -34.46 -6.05
N VAL A 177 -0.41 -33.39 -5.31
CA VAL A 177 -0.65 -32.01 -5.73
C VAL A 177 0.62 -31.23 -5.48
N ASP A 178 1.21 -30.71 -6.55
CA ASP A 178 2.29 -29.74 -6.49
C ASP A 178 1.68 -28.34 -6.51
N PHE A 179 2.10 -27.47 -5.60
CA PHE A 179 1.59 -26.11 -5.52
C PHE A 179 2.69 -25.12 -5.13
N SER A 180 2.54 -23.88 -5.60
CA SER A 180 3.29 -22.73 -5.11
C SER A 180 2.46 -22.03 -4.04
N LEU A 181 3.09 -21.74 -2.90
CA LEU A 181 2.55 -20.88 -1.87
C LEU A 181 3.24 -19.52 -1.98
N MET A 182 2.47 -18.44 -2.13
CA MET A 182 2.99 -17.11 -2.46
C MET A 182 2.49 -16.07 -1.48
N LYS A 183 3.41 -15.23 -0.96
CA LYS A 183 3.07 -14.12 -0.06
C LYS A 183 2.30 -13.02 -0.79
N HIS A 184 2.74 -12.75 -2.02
CA HIS A 184 2.11 -11.81 -2.93
C HIS A 184 1.55 -12.55 -4.14
N GLY A 185 0.55 -11.94 -4.78
CA GLY A 185 0.08 -12.42 -6.06
C GLY A 185 1.10 -12.20 -7.18
N ILE A 186 0.70 -12.53 -8.41
CA ILE A 186 1.36 -12.07 -9.63
C ILE A 186 0.61 -10.85 -10.18
N ASP A 187 1.33 -9.99 -10.87
CA ASP A 187 0.74 -8.83 -11.55
C ASP A 187 1.44 -8.58 -12.89
N VAL A 188 0.95 -7.62 -13.66
CA VAL A 188 1.50 -7.25 -14.95
C VAL A 188 2.08 -5.85 -14.89
N ALA A 189 3.36 -5.73 -15.24
CA ALA A 189 3.99 -4.45 -15.48
C ALA A 189 4.02 -4.11 -16.97
N TYR A 190 3.84 -2.82 -17.27
CA TYR A 190 3.73 -2.31 -18.63
C TYR A 190 4.13 -0.84 -18.72
N ILE A 191 4.29 -0.32 -19.94
CA ILE A 191 4.51 1.11 -20.20
C ILE A 191 3.20 1.71 -20.67
N ALA A 192 2.61 2.65 -19.93
CA ALA A 192 1.55 3.50 -20.44
C ALA A 192 2.16 4.62 -21.29
N PHE A 193 1.60 4.91 -22.47
CA PHE A 193 2.21 5.81 -23.44
C PHE A 193 1.19 6.57 -24.29
N ALA A 194 1.48 7.84 -24.56
CA ALA A 194 0.83 8.64 -25.59
C ALA A 194 1.86 9.49 -26.34
N ASP A 195 1.79 9.48 -27.67
CA ASP A 195 2.60 10.38 -28.49
C ASP A 195 2.04 11.81 -28.53
N SER A 196 2.78 12.75 -29.11
CA SER A 196 2.37 14.17 -29.15
C SER A 196 1.11 14.43 -29.97
N THR A 197 0.67 13.48 -30.80
CA THR A 197 -0.57 13.60 -31.59
C THR A 197 -1.78 13.04 -30.86
N TRP A 198 -1.57 12.26 -29.79
CA TRP A 198 -2.58 11.45 -29.11
C TRP A 198 -3.29 10.42 -30.02
N GLU A 199 -2.82 10.21 -31.25
CA GLU A 199 -3.37 9.17 -32.12
C GLU A 199 -2.85 7.78 -31.71
N ARG A 200 -1.57 7.70 -31.32
CA ARG A 200 -0.91 6.45 -30.93
C ARG A 200 -0.81 6.42 -29.41
N GLN A 201 -1.76 5.73 -28.81
CA GLN A 201 -1.87 5.55 -27.38
C GLN A 201 -1.87 4.08 -27.01
N TRP A 202 -1.29 3.75 -25.87
CA TRP A 202 -1.30 2.41 -25.30
C TRP A 202 -1.37 2.54 -23.78
N TRP A 203 -2.44 2.02 -23.18
CA TRP A 203 -2.80 2.16 -21.77
C TRP A 203 -2.98 0.81 -21.07
N HIS A 204 -2.94 -0.31 -21.81
CA HIS A 204 -3.23 -1.65 -21.29
C HIS A 204 -4.69 -1.77 -20.80
N ASP A 205 -5.62 -1.13 -21.51
CA ASP A 205 -7.06 -1.11 -21.17
C ASP A 205 -7.92 -1.90 -22.18
N GLY A 206 -7.30 -2.48 -23.21
CA GLY A 206 -7.98 -3.22 -24.27
C GLY A 206 -8.55 -2.33 -25.40
N ASN A 207 -8.45 -1.01 -25.28
CA ASN A 207 -8.77 -0.04 -26.33
C ASN A 207 -7.50 0.56 -26.96
N ASP A 208 -6.39 -0.17 -26.89
CA ASP A 208 -5.08 0.27 -27.32
C ASP A 208 -4.95 0.45 -28.84
N TYR A 209 -4.08 1.37 -29.26
CA TYR A 209 -3.87 1.64 -30.68
C TYR A 209 -3.32 0.40 -31.40
N THR A 210 -3.98 0.01 -32.50
CA THR A 210 -3.65 -1.20 -33.25
C THR A 210 -2.26 -1.12 -33.90
N GLY A 211 -1.42 -2.13 -33.66
CA GLY A 211 -0.10 -2.26 -34.29
C GLY A 211 1.07 -1.86 -33.39
N VAL A 212 0.82 -1.28 -32.21
CA VAL A 212 1.82 -1.22 -31.14
C VAL A 212 2.03 -2.64 -30.58
N LYS A 213 3.28 -3.07 -30.47
CA LYS A 213 3.63 -4.34 -29.84
C LYS A 213 4.17 -4.09 -28.45
N ALA A 214 3.43 -4.50 -27.43
CA ALA A 214 3.87 -4.42 -26.06
C ALA A 214 4.66 -5.68 -25.65
N THR A 215 5.72 -5.47 -24.90
CA THR A 215 6.38 -6.49 -24.07
C THR A 215 6.07 -6.15 -22.63
N GLU A 216 5.18 -6.94 -22.04
CA GLU A 216 4.79 -6.87 -20.63
C GLU A 216 5.70 -7.76 -19.79
N ALA A 217 5.80 -7.47 -18.49
CA ALA A 217 6.46 -8.33 -17.53
C ALA A 217 5.47 -8.88 -16.51
N VAL A 218 5.52 -10.19 -16.26
CA VAL A 218 4.79 -10.80 -15.14
C VAL A 218 5.63 -10.58 -13.88
N ILE A 219 5.11 -9.78 -12.96
CA ILE A 219 5.74 -9.48 -11.67
C ILE A 219 5.30 -10.55 -10.69
N THR A 220 6.27 -11.26 -10.10
CA THR A 220 6.01 -12.29 -9.10
C THR A 220 6.54 -11.91 -7.72
N GLY A 221 7.11 -10.72 -7.58
CA GLY A 221 7.76 -10.25 -6.35
C GLY A 221 8.85 -9.23 -6.63
N ALA A 222 9.69 -8.98 -5.62
CA ALA A 222 10.87 -8.15 -5.76
C ALA A 222 11.86 -8.72 -6.80
N GLY A 223 12.52 -7.84 -7.55
CA GLY A 223 13.50 -8.26 -8.55
C GLY A 223 13.60 -7.30 -9.74
N ASP A 224 14.41 -7.69 -10.71
CA ASP A 224 14.65 -6.93 -11.93
C ASP A 224 13.78 -7.42 -13.09
N TYR A 225 13.16 -6.47 -13.80
CA TYR A 225 12.21 -6.71 -14.88
C TYR A 225 12.45 -5.74 -16.04
N SER A 226 11.89 -6.07 -17.20
CA SER A 226 11.95 -5.25 -18.41
C SER A 226 10.60 -5.19 -19.11
N VAL A 227 10.22 -4.01 -19.57
CA VAL A 227 9.02 -3.77 -20.39
C VAL A 227 9.37 -2.94 -21.62
N ALA A 228 8.58 -3.06 -22.68
CA ALA A 228 8.82 -2.33 -23.92
C ALA A 228 7.55 -2.05 -24.73
N LEU A 229 7.58 -0.99 -25.53
CA LEU A 229 6.66 -0.76 -26.64
C LEU A 229 7.44 -0.62 -27.95
N ASP A 230 7.04 -1.38 -28.96
CA ASP A 230 7.53 -1.28 -30.35
C ASP A 230 6.43 -0.71 -31.25
N PHE A 231 6.73 0.45 -31.85
CA PHE A 231 5.82 1.20 -32.71
C PHE A 231 6.06 0.95 -34.21
N THR A 232 7.08 0.18 -34.59
CA THR A 232 7.51 -0.01 -35.99
C THR A 232 6.46 -0.70 -36.87
N SER A 233 5.55 -1.46 -36.24
CA SER A 233 4.48 -2.20 -36.92
C SER A 233 3.18 -1.40 -37.09
N THR A 234 3.14 -0.16 -36.59
CA THR A 234 2.03 0.78 -36.83
C THR A 234 2.01 1.24 -38.29
N GLU A 235 0.87 1.73 -38.79
CA GLU A 235 0.76 2.25 -40.17
C GLU A 235 1.70 3.44 -40.46
N TYR A 236 2.19 4.10 -39.41
CA TYR A 236 3.08 5.25 -39.46
C TYR A 236 4.57 4.87 -39.35
N GLY A 237 4.87 3.62 -38.96
CA GLY A 237 6.22 3.09 -38.78
C GLY A 237 6.96 3.61 -37.55
N GLY A 238 6.27 4.26 -36.60
CA GLY A 238 6.83 4.77 -35.35
C GLY A 238 5.90 5.76 -34.64
N ALA A 239 6.20 6.09 -33.38
CA ALA A 239 5.51 7.14 -32.62
C ALA A 239 5.95 8.55 -33.08
N ASN A 240 5.08 9.54 -32.92
CA ASN A 240 5.38 10.93 -33.28
C ASN A 240 5.49 11.83 -32.04
N GLY A 241 6.71 11.98 -31.53
CA GLY A 241 6.96 12.72 -30.30
C GLY A 241 6.49 11.99 -29.05
N LEU A 242 6.40 12.73 -27.94
CA LEU A 242 5.99 12.25 -26.62
C LEU A 242 5.02 13.27 -25.99
N ALA A 243 3.88 12.78 -25.51
CA ALA A 243 2.98 13.53 -24.63
C ALA A 243 2.99 12.93 -23.21
N PHE A 244 3.09 11.60 -23.10
CA PHE A 244 3.09 10.89 -21.83
C PHE A 244 3.83 9.57 -21.93
N ALA A 245 4.57 9.23 -20.87
CA ALA A 245 5.07 7.88 -20.62
C ALA A 245 5.13 7.61 -19.13
N ALA A 246 4.71 6.41 -18.71
CA ALA A 246 4.87 5.93 -17.36
C ALA A 246 5.12 4.42 -17.34
N LEU A 247 5.88 3.95 -16.36
CA LEU A 247 5.95 2.52 -16.03
C LEU A 247 4.87 2.25 -14.96
N CYS A 248 4.06 1.22 -15.18
CA CYS A 248 2.94 0.85 -14.34
C CYS A 248 3.02 -0.62 -13.92
N ILE A 249 2.51 -0.95 -12.74
CA ILE A 249 2.07 -2.29 -12.33
C ILE A 249 0.56 -2.22 -12.14
N GLN A 250 -0.19 -3.02 -12.91
CA GLN A 250 -1.63 -2.85 -13.12
C GLN A 250 -2.45 -2.80 -11.83
N ASN A 251 -2.19 -3.70 -10.88
CA ASN A 251 -2.86 -3.74 -9.58
C ASN A 251 -1.85 -3.63 -8.43
N GLY A 252 -0.72 -2.96 -8.67
CA GLY A 252 0.45 -2.98 -7.79
C GLY A 252 0.16 -2.59 -6.33
N GLU A 253 -0.79 -1.67 -6.08
CA GLU A 253 -1.14 -1.29 -4.70
C GLU A 253 -1.94 -2.38 -3.97
N LYS A 254 -2.54 -3.33 -4.70
CA LYS A 254 -3.25 -4.49 -4.16
C LYS A 254 -2.36 -5.72 -4.06
N THR A 255 -1.57 -6.00 -5.09
CA THR A 255 -0.73 -7.20 -5.20
C THR A 255 0.58 -7.03 -4.42
N PHE A 256 1.18 -5.85 -4.49
CA PHE A 256 2.46 -5.48 -3.86
C PHE A 256 2.33 -4.16 -3.08
N PRO A 257 1.44 -4.10 -2.07
CA PRO A 257 1.10 -2.85 -1.38
C PRO A 257 2.33 -2.12 -0.85
N GLY A 258 2.49 -0.86 -1.28
CA GLY A 258 3.58 0.02 -0.84
C GLY A 258 4.97 -0.32 -1.38
N TYR A 259 5.13 -1.30 -2.27
CA TYR A 259 6.39 -1.56 -2.97
C TYR A 259 6.84 -0.33 -3.79
N PHE A 260 8.13 -0.26 -4.09
CA PHE A 260 8.72 0.83 -4.86
C PHE A 260 9.17 0.36 -6.24
N LEU A 261 9.15 1.28 -7.20
CA LEU A 261 9.73 1.11 -8.52
C LEU A 261 11.02 1.91 -8.63
N LYS A 262 12.09 1.26 -9.06
CA LYS A 262 13.37 1.88 -9.38
C LYS A 262 13.69 1.66 -10.85
N ILE A 263 13.74 2.72 -11.64
CA ILE A 263 14.20 2.63 -13.03
C ILE A 263 15.74 2.49 -13.05
N ASN A 264 16.22 1.48 -13.78
CA ASN A 264 17.64 1.18 -13.95
C ASN A 264 18.18 1.65 -15.29
N ASP A 265 17.39 1.51 -16.37
CA ASP A 265 17.73 2.00 -17.69
C ASP A 265 16.46 2.39 -18.46
N ILE A 266 16.56 3.41 -19.31
CA ILE A 266 15.54 3.78 -20.28
C ILE A 266 16.21 3.79 -21.65
N ARG A 267 15.64 3.06 -22.60
CA ARG A 267 16.11 3.01 -23.98
C ARG A 267 15.04 3.55 -24.92
N ILE A 268 15.47 4.37 -25.88
CA ILE A 268 14.59 4.96 -26.90
C ILE A 268 15.17 4.60 -28.26
N GLY A 269 14.39 3.86 -29.06
CA GLY A 269 14.90 3.28 -30.31
C GLY A 269 16.09 2.33 -30.10
N GLY A 270 16.17 1.68 -28.94
CA GLY A 270 17.24 0.75 -28.57
C GLY A 270 18.51 1.38 -27.97
N GLU A 271 18.59 2.72 -27.84
CA GLU A 271 19.75 3.41 -27.26
C GLU A 271 19.43 3.92 -25.84
N SER A 272 20.30 3.66 -24.87
CA SER A 272 20.13 4.13 -23.49
C SER A 272 20.24 5.65 -23.40
N VAL A 273 19.34 6.27 -22.64
CA VAL A 273 19.28 7.72 -22.48
C VAL A 273 19.53 8.13 -21.03
N ALA A 274 20.05 9.35 -20.85
CA ALA A 274 20.16 9.91 -19.51
C ALA A 274 18.78 10.25 -18.96
N PHE A 275 18.56 9.95 -17.69
CA PHE A 275 17.35 10.29 -16.96
C PHE A 275 17.67 10.78 -15.56
N VAL A 276 16.75 11.53 -14.96
CA VAL A 276 16.78 11.89 -13.54
C VAL A 276 15.88 10.95 -12.74
N LYS A 277 16.11 10.85 -11.43
CA LYS A 277 15.33 9.98 -10.54
C LYS A 277 13.83 10.34 -10.59
N GLY A 278 12.97 9.32 -10.62
CA GLY A 278 11.52 9.47 -10.48
C GLY A 278 11.03 9.03 -9.10
N TYR A 279 9.71 9.08 -8.91
CA TYR A 279 9.04 8.62 -7.68
C TYR A 279 7.97 7.59 -8.02
N THR A 280 7.73 6.67 -7.08
CA THR A 280 6.60 5.74 -7.14
C THR A 280 5.35 6.42 -6.56
N THR A 281 4.21 6.29 -7.21
CA THR A 281 2.91 6.78 -6.73
C THR A 281 1.77 5.88 -7.20
N SER A 282 0.55 6.18 -6.74
CA SER A 282 -0.70 5.65 -7.28
C SER A 282 -1.78 6.73 -7.22
N ASP A 283 -2.33 7.11 -8.37
CA ASP A 283 -3.38 8.14 -8.44
C ASP A 283 -4.77 7.56 -8.16
N ASP A 284 -4.95 6.25 -8.41
CA ASP A 284 -6.22 5.54 -8.33
C ASP A 284 -6.32 4.59 -7.11
N GLY A 285 -5.22 4.46 -6.35
CA GLY A 285 -5.10 3.49 -5.25
C GLY A 285 -5.07 2.02 -5.71
N VAL A 286 -4.86 1.78 -7.01
CA VAL A 286 -4.85 0.43 -7.61
C VAL A 286 -3.54 0.20 -8.36
N THR A 287 -3.20 1.09 -9.28
CA THR A 287 -2.02 1.00 -10.14
C THR A 287 -0.81 1.59 -9.42
N THR A 288 0.27 0.84 -9.26
CA THR A 288 1.56 1.41 -8.84
C THR A 288 2.27 1.97 -10.07
N ARG A 289 2.74 3.21 -10.01
CA ARG A 289 3.24 3.94 -11.19
C ARG A 289 4.49 4.75 -10.89
N ILE A 290 5.39 4.85 -11.87
CA ILE A 290 6.43 5.88 -11.95
C ILE A 290 6.31 6.63 -13.27
N ASN A 291 6.13 7.96 -13.20
CA ASN A 291 6.08 8.80 -14.39
C ASN A 291 7.47 8.88 -15.00
N ILE A 292 7.59 8.51 -16.27
CA ILE A 292 8.81 8.74 -17.07
C ILE A 292 8.76 10.15 -17.67
N PHE A 293 7.58 10.55 -18.15
CA PHE A 293 7.31 11.87 -18.68
C PHE A 293 5.83 12.21 -18.53
N ASN A 294 5.52 13.28 -17.80
CA ASN A 294 4.15 13.79 -17.65
C ASN A 294 4.15 15.31 -17.43
N GLU A 295 3.72 16.11 -18.42
CA GLU A 295 3.70 17.59 -18.30
C GLU A 295 2.51 18.14 -17.48
N TRP A 296 1.57 17.29 -17.09
CA TRP A 296 0.37 17.70 -16.33
C TRP A 296 0.59 17.71 -14.82
N VAL A 297 1.69 17.11 -14.36
CA VAL A 297 2.11 17.16 -12.97
C VAL A 297 2.97 18.40 -12.77
N GLY A 298 2.68 19.18 -11.72
CA GLY A 298 3.41 20.41 -11.39
C GLY A 298 4.27 20.31 -10.13
N ASN A 299 4.07 19.26 -9.32
CA ASN A 299 4.76 19.00 -8.07
C ASN A 299 4.73 17.51 -7.75
N ILE A 300 5.63 17.07 -6.88
CA ILE A 300 5.61 15.71 -6.35
C ILE A 300 4.33 15.55 -5.50
N PRO A 301 3.50 14.51 -5.75
CA PRO A 301 2.32 14.22 -4.96
C PRO A 301 2.66 13.90 -3.49
N ALA A 302 1.72 14.12 -2.57
CA ALA A 302 1.95 13.92 -1.14
C ALA A 302 2.18 12.45 -0.78
N GLU A 303 1.56 11.54 -1.53
CA GLU A 303 1.65 10.09 -1.41
C GLU A 303 2.85 9.48 -2.16
N ALA A 304 3.62 10.31 -2.87
CA ALA A 304 4.80 9.87 -3.59
C ALA A 304 5.82 9.26 -2.63
N ARG A 305 6.41 8.15 -3.07
CA ARG A 305 7.43 7.40 -2.32
C ARG A 305 8.61 7.04 -3.20
N SER A 306 9.76 6.84 -2.57
CA SER A 306 10.99 6.45 -3.27
C SER A 306 11.63 5.25 -2.57
N TYR A 307 12.30 4.41 -3.36
CA TYR A 307 12.98 3.20 -2.89
C TYR A 307 14.12 3.48 -1.89
N ASP A 308 14.62 4.71 -1.83
CA ASP A 308 15.66 5.17 -0.92
C ASP A 308 15.12 6.09 0.20
N GLY A 309 13.81 6.25 0.29
CA GLY A 309 13.14 7.09 1.30
C GLY A 309 13.27 8.60 1.07
N VAL A 310 13.86 9.05 -0.05
CA VAL A 310 14.08 10.48 -0.37
C VAL A 310 13.28 10.83 -1.61
N THR A 311 12.42 11.85 -1.55
CA THR A 311 11.61 12.29 -2.71
C THR A 311 12.01 13.67 -3.21
N GLU A 312 12.80 14.44 -2.46
CA GLU A 312 13.16 15.82 -2.78
C GLU A 312 13.94 15.99 -4.09
N ASP A 313 14.65 14.94 -4.52
CA ASP A 313 15.40 14.89 -5.77
C ASP A 313 14.70 14.13 -6.90
N ALA A 314 13.48 13.65 -6.65
CA ALA A 314 12.66 12.96 -7.65
C ALA A 314 11.96 13.94 -8.60
N ASN A 315 11.58 13.45 -9.78
CA ASN A 315 10.93 14.26 -10.82
C ASN A 315 9.82 13.48 -11.53
N TRP A 316 8.79 14.19 -12.01
CA TRP A 316 7.72 13.64 -12.85
C TRP A 316 8.05 13.72 -14.37
N ILE A 317 9.11 14.45 -14.70
CA ILE A 317 9.76 14.47 -16.02
C ILE A 317 11.17 13.92 -15.83
N MET A 318 11.36 12.63 -16.11
CA MET A 318 12.65 11.95 -15.94
C MET A 318 13.57 12.14 -17.14
N ILE A 319 13.01 12.34 -18.34
CA ILE A 319 13.74 12.42 -19.61
C ILE A 319 13.36 13.66 -20.41
N ASP A 320 14.24 14.07 -21.34
CA ASP A 320 13.95 15.11 -22.32
C ASP A 320 13.04 14.57 -23.43
N LYS A 321 11.85 15.16 -23.62
CA LYS A 321 10.93 14.75 -24.70
C LYS A 321 11.52 14.91 -26.10
N ALA A 322 12.56 15.74 -26.29
CA ALA A 322 13.25 15.89 -27.57
C ALA A 322 13.94 14.59 -28.03
N LEU A 323 14.12 13.62 -27.14
CA LEU A 323 14.58 12.27 -27.47
C LEU A 323 13.56 11.51 -28.33
N PHE A 324 12.28 11.88 -28.29
CA PHE A 324 11.23 11.34 -29.14
C PHE A 324 11.07 12.20 -30.39
N THR A 325 11.66 11.76 -31.49
CA THR A 325 11.52 12.40 -32.80
C THR A 325 10.31 11.85 -33.57
N GLU A 326 10.08 12.39 -34.76
CA GLU A 326 9.19 11.76 -35.73
C GLU A 326 9.66 10.32 -35.99
N LYS A 327 8.74 9.36 -35.92
CA LYS A 327 8.98 7.91 -36.10
C LYS A 327 9.93 7.29 -35.09
N THR A 328 9.78 7.65 -33.82
CA THR A 328 10.46 6.93 -32.73
C THR A 328 10.03 5.46 -32.76
N ALA A 329 11.02 4.55 -32.85
CA ALA A 329 10.76 3.14 -33.11
C ALA A 329 10.24 2.39 -31.89
N SER A 330 10.80 2.67 -30.70
CA SER A 330 10.47 1.96 -29.47
C SER A 330 10.82 2.77 -28.23
N ILE A 331 10.25 2.34 -27.10
CA ILE A 331 10.70 2.68 -25.74
C ILE A 331 10.86 1.37 -24.96
N GLU A 332 11.97 1.20 -24.25
CA GLU A 332 12.20 0.09 -23.34
C GLU A 332 12.61 0.61 -21.96
N VAL A 333 12.17 -0.07 -20.90
CA VAL A 333 12.48 0.29 -19.51
C VAL A 333 12.92 -0.96 -18.77
N ASP A 334 14.12 -0.92 -18.21
CA ASP A 334 14.61 -1.89 -17.23
C ASP A 334 14.42 -1.30 -15.83
N PHE A 335 13.81 -2.03 -14.92
CA PHE A 335 13.47 -1.54 -13.59
C PHE A 335 13.57 -2.64 -12.54
N THR A 336 13.72 -2.23 -11.28
CA THR A 336 13.65 -3.10 -10.11
C THR A 336 12.35 -2.81 -9.36
N VAL A 337 11.62 -3.87 -9.03
CA VAL A 337 10.55 -3.85 -8.02
C VAL A 337 11.23 -4.05 -6.67
N VAL A 338 11.13 -3.06 -5.80
CA VAL A 338 11.80 -3.04 -4.49
C VAL A 338 10.75 -3.23 -3.40
N PRO A 339 10.94 -4.19 -2.47
CA PRO A 339 9.97 -4.46 -1.43
C PRO A 339 9.88 -3.31 -0.43
N LYS A 340 8.69 -3.15 0.13
CA LYS A 340 8.48 -2.29 1.30
C LYS A 340 9.05 -2.99 2.52
N THR A 341 10.17 -2.50 3.05
CA THR A 341 10.82 -3.11 4.21
C THR A 341 11.19 -2.08 5.26
N ASP A 342 11.27 -2.53 6.50
CA ASP A 342 11.84 -1.81 7.63
C ASP A 342 12.82 -2.72 8.38
N VAL A 343 13.43 -2.23 9.45
CA VAL A 343 14.38 -3.00 10.27
C VAL A 343 13.89 -3.05 11.70
N ALA A 344 13.74 -4.25 12.23
CA ALA A 344 13.52 -4.45 13.65
C ALA A 344 14.84 -4.56 14.41
N TYR A 345 14.86 -4.11 15.66
CA TYR A 345 16.05 -4.16 16.50
C TYR A 345 15.68 -4.14 17.98
N ILE A 346 16.55 -4.73 18.80
CA ILE A 346 16.44 -4.64 20.26
C ILE A 346 17.15 -3.35 20.70
N MET A 347 16.41 -2.44 21.32
CA MET A 347 17.02 -1.37 22.10
C MET A 347 17.43 -1.93 23.46
N TYR A 348 18.66 -1.69 23.89
CA TYR A 348 19.17 -2.25 25.14
C TYR A 348 20.14 -1.29 25.83
N ALA A 349 20.02 -1.18 27.15
CA ALA A 349 21.02 -0.58 28.03
C ALA A 349 21.13 -1.39 29.33
N ASP A 350 22.35 -1.81 29.67
CA ASP A 350 22.64 -2.40 30.98
C ASP A 350 22.58 -1.34 32.09
N ALA A 351 22.53 -1.78 33.36
CA ALA A 351 22.37 -0.84 34.48
C ALA A 351 23.52 0.17 34.61
N ALA A 352 24.71 -0.19 34.12
CA ALA A 352 25.90 0.65 34.13
C ALA A 352 26.01 1.58 32.90
N TRP A 353 25.11 1.43 31.92
CA TRP A 353 25.19 2.08 30.60
C TRP A 353 26.50 1.81 29.86
N ALA A 354 27.17 0.70 30.19
CA ALA A 354 28.41 0.27 29.58
C ALA A 354 28.14 -0.49 28.28
N ASN A 355 27.10 -1.35 28.29
CA ASN A 355 26.60 -2.02 27.09
C ASN A 355 25.30 -1.35 26.68
N GLN A 356 25.31 -0.67 25.53
CA GLN A 356 24.15 0.02 25.01
C GLN A 356 24.05 -0.13 23.49
N TYR A 357 22.83 -0.34 23.00
CA TYR A 357 22.53 -0.44 21.57
C TYR A 357 21.15 0.16 21.30
N TRP A 358 21.05 1.00 20.26
CA TRP A 358 19.87 1.79 19.94
C TRP A 358 19.46 1.68 18.46
N GLY A 359 19.95 0.65 17.75
CA GLY A 359 19.78 0.48 16.30
C GLY A 359 21.00 0.94 15.49
N GLY A 360 21.04 0.57 14.21
CA GLY A 360 22.15 0.89 13.29
C GLY A 360 23.41 0.05 13.51
N GLU A 361 24.59 0.65 13.29
CA GLU A 361 25.89 -0.02 13.44
C GLU A 361 26.16 -0.37 14.90
N ALA A 362 26.42 -1.66 15.17
CA ALA A 362 26.64 -2.14 16.54
C ALA A 362 28.00 -1.67 17.10
N PRO A 363 28.05 -1.20 18.36
CA PRO A 363 29.31 -0.86 19.02
C PRO A 363 30.26 -2.06 19.14
N GLU A 364 31.56 -1.78 19.32
CA GLU A 364 32.55 -2.82 19.57
C GLU A 364 32.16 -3.68 20.79
N GLY A 365 32.15 -5.00 20.61
CA GLY A 365 31.77 -5.95 21.65
C GLY A 365 30.28 -6.31 21.68
N ILE A 366 29.46 -5.74 20.80
CA ILE A 366 28.05 -6.13 20.62
C ILE A 366 27.87 -6.65 19.20
N THR A 367 27.26 -7.83 19.06
CA THR A 367 26.80 -8.34 17.77
C THR A 367 25.28 -8.27 17.76
N ALA A 368 24.71 -7.58 16.76
CA ALA A 368 23.28 -7.43 16.62
C ALA A 368 22.78 -8.19 15.39
N VAL A 369 21.67 -8.92 15.54
CA VAL A 369 20.88 -9.47 14.45
C VAL A 369 19.58 -8.67 14.39
N ASN A 370 19.48 -7.83 13.37
CA ASN A 370 18.32 -6.98 13.13
C ASN A 370 17.57 -7.52 11.91
N PRO A 371 16.42 -8.19 12.09
CA PRO A 371 15.70 -8.76 10.96
C PRO A 371 15.10 -7.63 10.12
N VAL A 372 15.15 -7.83 8.80
CA VAL A 372 14.38 -7.02 7.85
C VAL A 372 12.92 -7.45 7.99
N VAL A 373 12.05 -6.50 8.31
CA VAL A 373 10.60 -6.72 8.36
C VAL A 373 9.98 -6.25 7.05
N ASP A 374 9.13 -7.07 6.47
CA ASP A 374 8.55 -6.86 5.13
C ASP A 374 7.01 -7.03 5.16
N GLY A 375 6.40 -6.77 6.31
CA GLY A 375 4.97 -6.88 6.56
C GLY A 375 4.64 -7.85 7.70
N ALA A 376 3.42 -8.38 7.69
CA ALA A 376 2.97 -9.28 8.75
C ALA A 376 3.78 -10.59 8.74
N GLY A 377 4.11 -11.10 9.92
CA GLY A 377 4.90 -12.33 10.05
C GLY A 377 5.57 -12.48 11.40
N LYS A 378 6.33 -13.57 11.55
CA LYS A 378 7.11 -13.87 12.75
C LYS A 378 8.58 -13.58 12.50
N TYR A 379 9.22 -12.85 13.41
CA TYR A 379 10.60 -12.39 13.26
C TYR A 379 11.38 -12.60 14.56
N VAL A 380 12.71 -12.66 14.42
CA VAL A 380 13.63 -12.82 15.56
C VAL A 380 14.73 -11.76 15.48
N ALA A 381 14.84 -10.96 16.53
CA ALA A 381 15.97 -10.05 16.75
C ALA A 381 16.86 -10.58 17.87
N SER A 382 18.16 -10.30 17.82
CA SER A 382 19.07 -10.71 18.90
C SER A 382 20.23 -9.76 19.15
N LEU A 383 20.73 -9.76 20.38
CA LEU A 383 22.00 -9.14 20.76
C LEU A 383 22.88 -10.17 21.46
N GLU A 384 24.16 -10.18 21.11
CA GLU A 384 25.20 -10.95 21.79
C GLU A 384 26.30 -10.00 22.28
N PHE A 385 26.69 -10.14 23.54
CA PHE A 385 27.67 -9.30 24.21
C PHE A 385 28.97 -10.07 24.45
N ALA A 386 30.08 -9.56 23.93
CA ALA A 386 31.40 -10.15 24.13
C ALA A 386 31.82 -10.19 25.61
N ASN A 387 31.32 -9.24 26.41
CA ASN A 387 31.35 -9.29 27.87
C ASN A 387 29.89 -9.20 28.36
N PRO A 388 29.44 -10.05 29.30
CA PRO A 388 28.05 -10.05 29.74
C PRO A 388 27.57 -8.66 30.18
N ALA A 389 26.42 -8.25 29.66
CA ALA A 389 25.69 -7.08 30.14
C ALA A 389 25.09 -7.40 31.52
N ASN A 390 25.36 -6.57 32.52
CA ASN A 390 24.97 -6.87 33.90
C ASN A 390 23.83 -5.96 34.35
N ASP A 391 22.75 -6.60 34.80
CA ASP A 391 21.46 -5.96 35.05
C ASP A 391 20.90 -5.22 33.81
N VAL A 392 19.70 -4.66 33.95
CA VAL A 392 19.04 -3.88 32.88
C VAL A 392 18.62 -2.51 33.41
N ALA A 393 18.93 -1.47 32.64
CA ALA A 393 18.31 -0.15 32.77
C ALA A 393 17.11 -0.03 31.83
N PHE A 394 17.25 -0.53 30.59
CA PHE A 394 16.23 -0.43 29.56
C PHE A 394 16.34 -1.58 28.56
N ALA A 395 15.20 -2.11 28.14
CA ALA A 395 15.09 -3.00 26.98
C ALA A 395 13.75 -2.80 26.26
N ALA A 396 13.77 -2.74 24.93
CA ALA A 396 12.59 -2.70 24.09
C ALA A 396 12.86 -3.32 22.72
N LEU A 397 11.80 -3.72 22.03
CA LEU A 397 11.86 -4.06 20.61
C LEU A 397 11.30 -2.87 19.82
N GLY A 398 12.00 -2.45 18.77
CA GLY A 398 11.57 -1.36 17.89
C GLY A 398 11.62 -1.74 16.41
N ILE A 399 10.72 -1.12 15.63
CA ILE A 399 10.74 -1.09 14.15
C ILE A 399 11.10 0.33 13.73
N THR A 400 12.25 0.51 13.08
CA THR A 400 12.94 1.80 12.88
C THR A 400 12.03 2.93 12.42
N THR A 401 11.21 2.69 11.41
CA THR A 401 10.23 3.65 10.88
C THR A 401 8.83 3.04 10.82
N GLY A 402 8.51 2.10 11.72
CA GLY A 402 7.31 1.28 11.64
C GLY A 402 5.99 2.06 11.52
N GLU A 403 5.85 3.22 12.17
CA GLU A 403 4.65 4.05 12.06
C GLU A 403 4.48 4.67 10.66
N LYS A 404 5.57 4.79 9.89
CA LYS A 404 5.57 5.31 8.51
C LYS A 404 5.52 4.18 7.49
N THR A 405 6.33 3.15 7.70
CA THR A 405 6.48 2.05 6.75
C THR A 405 5.35 1.04 6.87
N PHE A 406 4.78 0.84 8.06
CA PHE A 406 3.72 -0.13 8.30
C PHE A 406 2.67 0.46 9.26
N PRO A 407 1.94 1.51 8.84
CA PRO A 407 0.93 2.14 9.68
C PRO A 407 -0.16 1.12 10.09
N GLY A 408 -0.59 1.18 11.34
CA GLY A 408 -1.60 0.27 11.91
C GLY A 408 -1.07 -1.10 12.35
N TYR A 409 0.22 -1.39 12.19
CA TYR A 409 0.79 -2.64 12.67
C TYR A 409 1.08 -2.62 14.18
N TYR A 410 1.10 -3.83 14.74
CA TYR A 410 1.36 -4.13 16.13
C TYR A 410 2.57 -5.04 16.24
N VAL A 411 3.37 -4.80 17.27
CA VAL A 411 4.39 -5.73 17.74
C VAL A 411 3.76 -6.57 18.86
N ASP A 412 3.86 -7.88 18.74
CA ASP A 412 3.45 -8.83 19.78
C ASP A 412 4.61 -9.78 20.08
N ILE A 413 5.37 -9.48 21.14
CA ILE A 413 6.47 -10.34 21.59
C ILE A 413 5.92 -11.65 22.16
N VAL A 414 6.33 -12.77 21.55
CA VAL A 414 5.84 -14.11 21.90
C VAL A 414 6.81 -14.94 22.72
N ASP A 415 8.12 -14.69 22.59
CA ASP A 415 9.15 -15.36 23.38
C ASP A 415 10.36 -14.45 23.53
N ILE A 416 10.97 -14.48 24.70
CA ILE A 416 12.27 -13.86 24.94
C ILE A 416 13.15 -14.93 25.56
N LYS A 417 14.35 -15.11 25.00
CA LYS A 417 15.39 -15.98 25.55
C LYS A 417 16.55 -15.16 26.05
N VAL A 418 16.98 -15.42 27.28
CA VAL A 418 18.22 -14.88 27.84
C VAL A 418 19.18 -16.06 28.03
N ASN A 419 20.36 -15.96 27.42
CA ASN A 419 21.38 -17.02 27.41
C ASN A 419 20.83 -18.40 26.97
N GLY A 420 19.85 -18.39 26.05
CA GLY A 420 19.21 -19.59 25.52
C GLY A 420 18.01 -20.12 26.32
N GLU A 421 17.67 -19.53 27.47
CA GLU A 421 16.52 -19.93 28.29
C GLU A 421 15.34 -18.97 28.10
N SER A 422 14.17 -19.51 27.75
CA SER A 422 12.92 -18.73 27.67
C SER A 422 12.49 -18.23 29.03
N ILE A 423 12.04 -16.98 29.09
CA ILE A 423 11.60 -16.30 30.31
C ILE A 423 10.10 -16.05 30.32
N GLU A 424 9.50 -16.04 31.52
CA GLU A 424 8.07 -15.76 31.68
C GLU A 424 7.76 -14.30 31.34
N LEU A 425 6.79 -14.09 30.44
CA LEU A 425 6.38 -12.78 29.95
C LEU A 425 5.07 -12.34 30.60
N LYS A 426 5.03 -11.08 31.04
CA LYS A 426 3.78 -10.36 31.31
C LYS A 426 3.23 -9.78 30.01
N LYS A 427 2.01 -9.26 30.06
CA LYS A 427 1.39 -8.63 28.90
C LYS A 427 2.08 -7.29 28.59
N GLY A 428 2.54 -7.11 27.35
CA GLY A 428 3.11 -5.86 26.83
C GLY A 428 2.10 -4.98 26.10
N TYR A 429 2.60 -3.99 25.36
CA TYR A 429 1.81 -3.12 24.48
C TYR A 429 2.71 -2.52 23.39
N THR A 430 2.13 -2.29 22.21
CA THR A 430 2.75 -1.48 21.15
C THR A 430 2.50 0.01 21.41
N SER A 431 3.48 0.87 21.16
CA SER A 431 3.35 2.34 21.15
C SER A 431 4.42 2.98 20.26
N SER A 432 4.38 4.30 20.10
CA SER A 432 5.38 5.15 19.45
C SER A 432 5.41 6.52 20.13
N ASP A 433 6.55 6.87 20.72
CA ASP A 433 6.72 8.17 21.37
C ASP A 433 7.15 9.30 20.42
N ASP A 434 7.69 8.96 19.25
CA ASP A 434 8.14 9.90 18.22
C ASP A 434 7.23 9.93 16.96
N GLY A 435 6.24 9.03 16.89
CA GLY A 435 5.37 8.86 15.72
C GLY A 435 6.09 8.33 14.49
N ILE A 436 7.28 7.75 14.67
CA ILE A 436 8.14 7.18 13.62
C ILE A 436 8.44 5.71 13.94
N CYS A 437 9.03 5.42 15.10
CA CYS A 437 9.38 4.07 15.51
C CYS A 437 8.17 3.38 16.16
N THR A 438 7.79 2.20 15.64
CA THR A 438 6.84 1.32 16.37
C THR A 438 7.61 0.54 17.42
N ARG A 439 7.16 0.53 18.68
CA ARG A 439 7.92 -0.02 19.81
C ARG A 439 7.06 -0.85 20.74
N GLU A 440 7.62 -1.91 21.30
CA GLU A 440 7.09 -2.62 22.47
C GLU A 440 8.16 -2.73 23.56
N ASN A 441 7.83 -2.27 24.78
CA ASN A 441 8.77 -2.27 25.90
C ASN A 441 8.91 -3.67 26.50
N ILE A 442 10.15 -4.12 26.70
CA ILE A 442 10.49 -5.36 27.42
C ILE A 442 10.73 -5.05 28.90
N TYR A 443 11.52 -4.02 29.18
CA TYR A 443 11.81 -3.52 30.51
C TYR A 443 12.03 -2.00 30.48
N ASN A 444 11.11 -1.24 31.07
CA ASN A 444 11.25 0.22 31.22
C ASN A 444 10.66 0.68 32.56
N GLU A 445 11.53 0.95 33.54
CA GLU A 445 11.13 1.40 34.89
C GLU A 445 10.78 2.90 34.97
N TRP A 446 11.00 3.66 33.90
CA TRP A 446 10.71 5.10 33.84
C TRP A 446 9.26 5.41 33.45
N VAL A 447 8.53 4.42 32.93
CA VAL A 447 7.13 4.54 32.53
C VAL A 447 6.25 4.01 33.65
N SER A 448 5.50 4.89 34.31
CA SER A 448 4.59 4.54 35.40
C SER A 448 3.14 4.30 34.96
N GLU A 449 2.76 4.85 33.81
CA GLU A 449 1.42 4.75 33.22
C GLU A 449 1.56 4.45 31.72
N LEU A 450 0.59 3.72 31.15
CA LEU A 450 0.59 3.44 29.72
C LEU A 450 0.49 4.75 28.93
N PRO A 451 1.28 4.93 27.86
CA PRO A 451 1.15 6.12 27.02
C PRO A 451 -0.22 6.12 26.32
N SER A 452 -0.68 7.31 25.90
CA SER A 452 -2.02 7.49 25.32
C SER A 452 -2.24 6.72 24.02
N ASP A 453 -1.15 6.42 23.31
CA ASP A 453 -1.14 5.67 22.05
C ASP A 453 -0.84 4.17 22.25
N ALA A 454 -0.77 3.70 23.50
CA ALA A 454 -0.60 2.29 23.82
C ALA A 454 -1.73 1.47 23.19
N ARG A 455 -1.37 0.41 22.48
CA ARG A 455 -2.31 -0.40 21.70
C ARG A 455 -1.86 -1.85 21.59
N ARG A 456 -2.80 -2.74 21.30
CA ARG A 456 -2.57 -4.17 21.02
C ARG A 456 -3.52 -4.66 19.94
N ALA A 457 -3.13 -5.72 19.23
CA ALA A 457 -3.94 -6.32 18.16
C ALA A 457 -5.29 -6.86 18.67
N ASP A 458 -5.38 -7.31 19.92
CA ASP A 458 -6.63 -7.78 20.55
C ASP A 458 -7.50 -6.63 21.13
N GLY A 459 -7.05 -5.38 21.01
CA GLY A 459 -7.71 -4.20 21.57
C GLY A 459 -7.74 -4.14 23.11
N ASN A 460 -7.17 -5.12 23.82
CA ASN A 460 -7.28 -5.24 25.25
C ASN A 460 -5.98 -4.82 25.95
N LEU A 461 -5.99 -3.69 26.65
CA LEU A 461 -4.86 -3.21 27.45
C LEU A 461 -4.89 -3.63 28.94
N GLU A 462 -5.93 -4.35 29.39
CA GLU A 462 -6.00 -4.80 30.77
C GLU A 462 -4.80 -5.71 31.09
N GLY A 463 -4.03 -5.34 32.12
CA GLY A 463 -2.82 -6.04 32.54
C GLY A 463 -1.56 -5.72 31.73
N ALA A 464 -1.64 -4.87 30.70
CA ALA A 464 -0.46 -4.44 29.94
C ALA A 464 0.50 -3.60 30.80
N SER A 465 1.80 -3.79 30.59
CA SER A 465 2.84 -3.15 31.43
C SER A 465 4.06 -2.76 30.60
N PRO A 466 4.77 -1.66 30.94
CA PRO A 466 6.07 -1.33 30.38
C PRO A 466 7.20 -2.25 30.89
N ILE A 467 6.90 -3.12 31.85
CA ILE A 467 7.82 -4.12 32.40
C ILE A 467 7.24 -5.50 32.11
N MET A 468 7.56 -6.04 30.94
CA MET A 468 7.16 -7.37 30.50
C MET A 468 7.90 -8.46 31.29
N VAL A 469 9.16 -8.21 31.65
CA VAL A 469 10.06 -9.19 32.24
C VAL A 469 10.55 -8.73 33.61
N ASP A 470 10.71 -9.67 34.55
CA ASP A 470 11.33 -9.36 35.84
C ASP A 470 12.82 -8.99 35.69
N LYS A 471 13.26 -7.94 36.38
CA LYS A 471 14.64 -7.44 36.33
C LYS A 471 15.68 -8.54 36.59
N ALA A 472 15.36 -9.52 37.44
CA ALA A 472 16.27 -10.61 37.79
C ALA A 472 16.67 -11.49 36.60
N ALA A 473 15.85 -11.54 35.54
CA ALA A 473 16.19 -12.27 34.32
C ALA A 473 17.41 -11.68 33.59
N PHE A 474 17.73 -10.40 33.83
CA PHE A 474 18.83 -9.69 33.18
C PHE A 474 20.08 -9.55 34.05
N ALA A 475 20.22 -10.35 35.13
CA ALA A 475 21.35 -10.23 36.05
C ALA A 475 22.72 -10.38 35.35
N SER A 476 22.81 -11.22 34.32
CA SER A 476 23.98 -11.34 33.45
C SER A 476 23.56 -11.88 32.07
N VAL A 477 23.69 -11.05 31.04
CA VAL A 477 23.21 -11.33 29.68
C VAL A 477 24.41 -11.45 28.73
N GLU A 478 24.71 -12.66 28.29
CA GLU A 478 25.62 -12.95 27.18
C GLU A 478 24.88 -12.83 25.85
N LYS A 479 23.65 -13.34 25.80
CA LYS A 479 22.78 -13.27 24.62
C LYS A 479 21.34 -12.99 25.02
N ILE A 480 20.66 -12.15 24.25
CA ILE A 480 19.20 -11.98 24.29
C ILE A 480 18.62 -12.20 22.89
N GLU A 481 17.56 -12.99 22.80
CA GLU A 481 16.79 -13.22 21.57
C GLU A 481 15.34 -12.87 21.83
N VAL A 482 14.74 -12.09 20.94
CA VAL A 482 13.33 -11.67 21.02
C VAL A 482 12.61 -12.16 19.78
N THR A 483 11.66 -13.06 19.98
CA THR A 483 10.75 -13.55 18.95
C THR A 483 9.44 -12.77 19.05
N PHE A 484 8.99 -12.21 17.93
CA PHE A 484 7.77 -11.42 17.89
C PHE A 484 6.97 -11.68 16.62
N ASN A 485 5.66 -11.53 16.73
CA ASN A 485 4.78 -11.41 15.58
C ASN A 485 4.61 -9.92 15.26
N TYR A 486 4.79 -9.56 14.00
CA TYR A 486 4.35 -8.28 13.47
C TYR A 486 2.99 -8.50 12.81
N ILE A 487 1.97 -7.82 13.31
CA ILE A 487 0.58 -8.14 12.99
C ILE A 487 -0.07 -6.88 12.45
N TYR A 488 -0.75 -7.00 11.31
CA TYR A 488 -1.66 -5.95 10.87
C TYR A 488 -2.96 -6.05 11.67
N GLY A 489 -3.41 -4.96 12.26
CA GLY A 489 -4.80 -4.81 12.69
C GLY A 489 -5.39 -3.54 12.10
N GLU A 490 -6.69 -3.32 12.28
CA GLU A 490 -7.26 -2.02 11.91
C GLU A 490 -6.44 -0.93 12.60
N PRO A 491 -5.84 0.02 11.86
CA PRO A 491 -5.17 1.13 12.49
C PRO A 491 -6.16 1.75 13.48
N PRO A 492 -5.73 2.14 14.69
CA PRO A 492 -6.56 3.01 15.51
C PRO A 492 -6.98 4.14 14.59
N ALA A 493 -8.29 4.29 14.34
CA ALA A 493 -8.80 5.43 13.61
C ALA A 493 -8.12 6.64 14.21
N GLU A 494 -7.45 7.44 13.37
CA GLU A 494 -6.77 8.67 13.79
C GLU A 494 -7.72 9.35 14.78
N GLU A 495 -7.37 9.37 16.07
CA GLU A 495 -8.38 9.62 17.10
C GLU A 495 -8.82 11.07 16.91
N ALA A 496 -9.97 11.24 16.24
CA ALA A 496 -10.49 12.55 15.92
C ALA A 496 -10.60 13.30 17.25
N ALA A 497 -9.94 14.46 17.34
CA ALA A 497 -9.91 15.24 18.56
C ALA A 497 -11.34 15.31 19.14
N LYS A 498 -11.52 14.80 20.35
CA LYS A 498 -12.84 14.76 20.99
C LYS A 498 -13.11 16.10 21.64
N LEU A 499 -14.18 16.77 21.19
CA LEU A 499 -14.73 17.93 21.88
C LEU A 499 -15.34 17.48 23.20
N SER A 500 -15.13 18.25 24.28
CA SER A 500 -15.95 18.08 25.48
C SER A 500 -17.41 18.42 25.18
N GLU A 501 -18.35 17.89 25.98
CA GLU A 501 -19.78 18.18 25.82
C GLU A 501 -20.07 19.69 25.83
N ALA A 502 -19.35 20.45 26.66
CA ALA A 502 -19.50 21.90 26.76
C ALA A 502 -18.95 22.64 25.52
N GLU A 503 -17.85 22.19 24.94
CA GLU A 503 -17.31 22.75 23.70
C GLU A 503 -18.21 22.43 22.51
N LEU A 504 -18.71 21.20 22.43
CA LEU A 504 -19.66 20.81 21.38
C LEU A 504 -20.94 21.65 21.47
N GLU A 505 -21.54 21.78 22.65
CA GLU A 505 -22.74 22.61 22.83
C GLU A 505 -22.49 24.09 22.46
N ALA A 506 -21.33 24.64 22.83
CA ALA A 506 -20.95 26.00 22.44
C ALA A 506 -20.80 26.14 20.92
N TYR A 507 -20.21 25.15 20.25
CA TYR A 507 -20.05 25.17 18.79
C TYR A 507 -21.37 24.98 18.04
N LEU A 508 -22.25 24.06 18.47
CA LEU A 508 -23.53 23.83 17.79
C LEU A 508 -24.52 24.99 17.97
N THR A 509 -24.31 25.83 18.99
CA THR A 509 -25.15 27.01 19.26
C THR A 509 -24.55 28.35 18.81
N ALA A 510 -23.33 28.34 18.25
CA ALA A 510 -22.69 29.53 17.72
C ALA A 510 -23.33 30.01 16.40
N ASP A 511 -23.08 31.27 16.05
CA ASP A 511 -23.41 31.82 14.74
C ASP A 511 -22.13 31.83 13.89
N TYR A 512 -22.24 31.32 12.67
CA TYR A 512 -21.17 31.22 11.69
C TYR A 512 -21.45 32.10 10.47
N ASN A 513 -20.53 32.16 9.53
CA ASN A 513 -20.60 32.95 8.31
C ASN A 513 -20.02 32.17 7.13
N ALA A 514 -20.50 32.49 5.93
CA ALA A 514 -19.96 31.98 4.69
C ALA A 514 -19.71 33.11 3.69
N TYR A 515 -18.58 32.99 2.99
CA TYR A 515 -18.07 33.98 2.06
C TYR A 515 -17.68 33.29 0.75
N ILE A 516 -18.05 33.87 -0.39
CA ILE A 516 -17.55 33.38 -1.68
C ILE A 516 -16.09 33.78 -1.87
N GLY A 517 -15.26 32.82 -2.27
CA GLY A 517 -13.85 33.00 -2.61
C GLY A 517 -13.57 32.60 -4.05
N VAL A 518 -12.70 33.36 -4.72
CA VAL A 518 -12.34 33.16 -6.13
C VAL A 518 -10.89 33.51 -6.37
N GLN A 519 -10.28 32.86 -7.37
CA GLN A 519 -9.00 33.27 -7.94
C GLN A 519 -8.99 32.91 -9.43
N SER A 520 -8.68 33.86 -10.30
CA SER A 520 -8.49 33.63 -11.74
C SER A 520 -7.04 33.25 -12.09
N GLN A 521 -6.82 32.88 -13.36
CA GLN A 521 -5.54 32.48 -13.93
C GLN A 521 -4.37 33.42 -13.56
N ASN A 522 -4.57 34.73 -13.65
CA ASN A 522 -3.56 35.74 -13.33
C ASN A 522 -3.82 36.43 -11.99
N TYR A 523 -4.38 35.68 -11.03
CA TYR A 523 -4.56 36.10 -9.64
C TYR A 523 -5.42 37.36 -9.49
N ILE A 524 -6.57 37.42 -10.16
CA ILE A 524 -7.67 38.31 -9.74
C ILE A 524 -8.50 37.54 -8.72
N PHE A 525 -8.58 38.03 -7.49
CA PHE A 525 -9.03 37.22 -6.36
C PHE A 525 -9.95 37.93 -5.37
N ARG A 526 -10.63 37.08 -4.59
CA ARG A 526 -11.10 37.34 -3.23
C ARG A 526 -10.75 36.10 -2.40
N ASN A 527 -9.86 36.27 -1.43
CA ASN A 527 -9.32 35.16 -0.62
C ASN A 527 -10.30 34.70 0.47
N ALA A 528 -9.92 33.63 1.19
CA ALA A 528 -10.65 33.17 2.37
C ALA A 528 -10.72 34.27 3.45
N TRP A 529 -11.73 34.21 4.33
CA TRP A 529 -11.94 35.26 5.33
C TRP A 529 -10.77 35.39 6.32
N ASN A 530 -10.07 34.29 6.59
CA ASN A 530 -8.97 34.16 7.55
C ASN A 530 -7.56 34.14 6.91
N ASP A 531 -7.43 34.48 5.63
CA ASP A 531 -6.16 34.47 4.90
C ASP A 531 -5.59 35.89 4.71
N THR A 532 -4.36 36.00 4.19
CA THR A 532 -3.79 37.26 3.73
C THR A 532 -4.68 37.85 2.63
N TYR A 533 -4.94 39.16 2.70
CA TYR A 533 -5.94 39.89 1.92
C TYR A 533 -7.40 39.46 2.19
N GLY A 534 -7.62 38.61 3.19
CA GLY A 534 -8.91 38.18 3.70
C GLY A 534 -9.63 39.27 4.48
N ARG A 535 -10.82 38.92 5.00
CA ARG A 535 -11.67 39.83 5.78
C ARG A 535 -10.99 40.29 7.06
N ASP A 536 -10.33 39.35 7.73
CA ASP A 536 -9.77 39.54 9.07
C ASP A 536 -8.26 39.88 9.00
N ASP A 537 -7.72 40.13 7.80
CA ASP A 537 -6.35 40.60 7.63
C ASP A 537 -6.21 42.07 8.10
N GLU A 538 -5.53 42.25 9.23
CA GLU A 538 -5.25 43.56 9.82
C GLU A 538 -4.20 44.37 9.03
N THR A 539 -3.40 43.71 8.18
CA THR A 539 -2.32 44.32 7.40
C THR A 539 -2.81 44.82 6.04
N ASN A 540 -3.67 44.04 5.38
CA ASN A 540 -4.20 44.36 4.04
C ASN A 540 -5.70 44.70 4.10
N VAL A 541 -6.04 45.73 4.88
CA VAL A 541 -7.43 46.17 5.07
C VAL A 541 -8.05 46.69 3.76
N GLY A 542 -9.27 46.24 3.48
CA GLY A 542 -10.09 46.74 2.37
C GLY A 542 -9.96 45.97 1.05
N PHE A 543 -9.10 44.95 1.00
CA PHE A 543 -8.94 44.09 -0.17
C PHE A 543 -10.06 43.05 -0.33
N PHE A 544 -10.64 42.59 0.77
CA PHE A 544 -11.69 41.57 0.78
C PHE A 544 -13.04 41.99 0.16
N ASN A 545 -13.33 43.29 0.09
CA ASN A 545 -14.63 43.82 -0.35
C ASN A 545 -14.70 44.14 -1.85
N ARG A 546 -13.75 43.63 -2.63
CA ARG A 546 -13.60 43.84 -4.08
C ARG A 546 -12.84 42.66 -4.69
N LEU A 547 -12.92 42.50 -6.01
CA LEU A 547 -11.94 41.68 -6.72
C LEU A 547 -10.64 42.49 -6.86
N THR A 548 -9.54 41.90 -6.42
CA THR A 548 -8.21 42.52 -6.53
C THR A 548 -7.33 41.72 -7.47
N GLY A 549 -6.62 42.39 -8.38
CA GLY A 549 -5.50 41.82 -9.11
C GLY A 549 -4.28 42.75 -9.07
N TRP A 550 -3.27 42.46 -9.87
CA TRP A 550 -2.02 43.23 -9.92
C TRP A 550 -1.73 43.73 -11.33
N ASP A 551 -1.22 44.94 -11.46
CA ASP A 551 -0.66 45.42 -12.73
C ASP A 551 0.80 44.95 -12.90
N ALA A 552 1.40 45.25 -14.06
CA ALA A 552 2.76 44.84 -14.39
C ALA A 552 3.84 45.44 -13.46
N ASP A 553 3.51 46.51 -12.73
CA ASP A 553 4.39 47.18 -11.76
C ASP A 553 4.08 46.74 -10.31
N ASN A 554 3.25 45.70 -10.14
CA ASN A 554 2.83 45.13 -8.87
C ASN A 554 2.02 46.10 -7.98
N ASN A 555 1.29 47.04 -8.59
CA ASN A 555 0.31 47.86 -7.88
C ASN A 555 -1.06 47.15 -7.86
N PRO A 556 -1.84 47.29 -6.78
CA PRO A 556 -3.14 46.64 -6.66
C PRO A 556 -4.16 47.32 -7.58
N VAL A 557 -4.83 46.50 -8.39
CA VAL A 557 -5.90 46.90 -9.30
C VAL A 557 -7.23 46.44 -8.72
N ASP A 558 -8.18 47.38 -8.62
CA ASP A 558 -9.54 47.14 -8.17
C ASP A 558 -10.43 46.75 -9.36
N TYR A 559 -10.75 45.46 -9.49
CA TYR A 559 -11.65 44.94 -10.53
C TYR A 559 -13.14 45.12 -10.17
N ALA A 560 -13.42 45.80 -9.06
CA ALA A 560 -14.74 45.95 -8.47
C ALA A 560 -15.41 44.58 -8.21
N GLY A 561 -16.73 44.57 -8.07
CA GLY A 561 -17.51 43.38 -7.75
C GLY A 561 -18.38 43.60 -6.53
N SER A 562 -19.55 42.98 -6.54
CA SER A 562 -20.51 43.02 -5.43
C SER A 562 -20.67 41.63 -4.85
N PHE A 563 -20.60 41.52 -3.53
CA PHE A 563 -20.67 40.25 -2.82
C PHE A 563 -21.91 40.19 -1.93
N VAL A 564 -22.52 39.01 -1.88
CA VAL A 564 -23.52 38.65 -0.88
C VAL A 564 -22.93 37.52 -0.07
N ASP A 565 -22.54 37.84 1.16
CA ASP A 565 -22.12 36.87 2.17
C ASP A 565 -23.31 36.54 3.06
N THR A 566 -23.25 35.44 3.80
CA THR A 566 -24.39 34.95 4.59
C THR A 566 -23.98 34.56 5.99
N ALA A 567 -24.84 34.86 6.97
CA ALA A 567 -24.71 34.37 8.34
C ALA A 567 -25.45 33.03 8.46
N ILE A 568 -24.78 32.03 9.01
CA ILE A 568 -25.29 30.69 9.28
C ILE A 568 -25.62 30.64 10.78
N THR A 569 -26.89 30.75 11.11
CA THR A 569 -27.35 30.87 12.50
C THR A 569 -28.15 29.67 12.98
N GLU A 570 -28.57 28.77 12.10
CA GLU A 570 -29.39 27.59 12.40
C GLU A 570 -29.28 26.60 11.24
N ASP A 571 -30.00 25.48 11.31
CA ASP A 571 -30.16 24.58 10.17
C ASP A 571 -30.90 25.27 9.02
N GLY A 572 -30.38 25.18 7.80
CA GLY A 572 -31.00 25.84 6.67
C GLY A 572 -30.22 25.80 5.37
N THR A 573 -30.85 26.32 4.32
CA THR A 573 -30.22 26.53 3.01
C THR A 573 -29.78 27.98 2.88
N TYR A 574 -28.49 28.16 2.62
CA TYR A 574 -27.80 29.43 2.56
C TYR A 574 -27.36 29.75 1.13
N THR A 575 -27.05 31.01 0.86
CA THR A 575 -26.62 31.46 -0.46
C THR A 575 -25.54 32.53 -0.33
N VAL A 576 -24.43 32.32 -1.04
CA VAL A 576 -23.42 33.35 -1.28
C VAL A 576 -23.38 33.70 -2.76
N SER A 577 -23.01 34.94 -3.08
CA SER A 577 -22.86 35.34 -4.48
C SER A 577 -21.80 36.40 -4.71
N LEU A 578 -21.26 36.41 -5.93
CA LEU A 578 -20.41 37.46 -6.48
C LEU A 578 -21.07 37.95 -7.77
N THR A 579 -21.21 39.26 -7.96
CA THR A 579 -21.48 39.85 -9.28
C THR A 579 -20.27 40.64 -9.72
N THR A 580 -19.69 40.29 -10.87
CA THR A 580 -18.49 40.96 -11.39
C THR A 580 -18.75 42.42 -11.73
N GLY A 581 -17.73 43.27 -11.64
CA GLY A 581 -17.79 44.67 -12.07
C GLY A 581 -17.74 44.84 -13.59
N GLU A 582 -17.63 46.08 -14.06
CA GLU A 582 -17.50 46.39 -15.50
C GLU A 582 -16.24 45.78 -16.15
N MET A 583 -15.19 45.53 -15.35
CA MET A 583 -13.95 44.92 -15.83
C MET A 583 -13.97 43.40 -15.81
N GLY A 584 -15.00 42.75 -15.25
CA GLY A 584 -15.01 41.29 -15.11
C GLY A 584 -13.77 40.78 -14.36
N PHE A 585 -13.18 39.71 -14.89
CA PHE A 585 -11.84 39.23 -14.51
C PHE A 585 -10.76 39.70 -15.50
N GLY A 586 -10.90 40.91 -16.05
CA GLY A 586 -9.94 41.47 -17.00
C GLY A 586 -9.84 40.67 -18.29
N SER A 587 -8.62 40.29 -18.66
CA SER A 587 -8.34 39.41 -19.81
C SER A 587 -8.27 37.93 -19.44
N ASP A 588 -8.49 37.58 -18.17
CA ASP A 588 -8.41 36.19 -17.73
C ASP A 588 -9.56 35.40 -18.34
N GLU A 589 -9.26 34.18 -18.74
CA GLU A 589 -10.25 33.28 -19.31
C GLU A 589 -10.66 32.20 -18.32
N SER A 590 -9.89 31.95 -17.25
CA SER A 590 -10.13 30.84 -16.33
C SER A 590 -9.98 31.10 -14.84
N PHE A 591 -10.65 30.25 -14.04
CA PHE A 591 -10.47 30.17 -12.59
C PHE A 591 -9.33 29.19 -12.25
N ASN A 592 -8.54 29.55 -11.23
CA ASN A 592 -7.70 28.64 -10.47
C ASN A 592 -8.45 28.14 -9.23
N LEU A 593 -9.26 29.00 -8.59
CA LEU A 593 -10.04 28.67 -7.39
C LEU A 593 -11.47 29.20 -7.50
N LEU A 594 -12.45 28.38 -7.10
CA LEU A 594 -13.82 28.78 -6.79
C LEU A 594 -14.29 28.00 -5.56
N PHE A 595 -14.61 28.70 -4.48
CA PHE A 595 -14.94 28.07 -3.20
C PHE A 595 -15.88 28.92 -2.35
N VAL A 596 -16.43 28.30 -1.31
CA VAL A 596 -17.09 28.99 -0.19
C VAL A 596 -16.24 28.80 1.06
N SER A 597 -15.74 29.90 1.59
CA SER A 597 -15.00 29.96 2.86
C SER A 597 -15.98 30.09 4.01
N THR A 598 -15.88 29.24 5.03
CA THR A 598 -16.71 29.34 6.24
C THR A 598 -15.84 29.48 7.48
N ASP A 599 -16.42 29.98 8.57
CA ASP A 599 -15.82 29.94 9.91
C ASP A 599 -16.39 28.78 10.76
N ILE A 600 -17.05 27.80 10.13
CA ILE A 600 -17.49 26.55 10.79
C ILE A 600 -16.23 25.72 11.08
N PRO A 601 -15.95 25.34 12.34
CA PRO A 601 -14.81 24.50 12.67
C PRO A 601 -14.86 23.15 11.96
N SER A 602 -13.78 22.76 11.28
CA SER A 602 -13.70 21.50 10.54
C SER A 602 -13.97 20.28 11.41
N ILE A 603 -13.62 20.35 12.70
CA ILE A 603 -13.84 19.28 13.68
C ILE A 603 -15.32 18.88 13.80
N LEU A 604 -16.26 19.81 13.57
CA LEU A 604 -17.69 19.50 13.58
C LEU A 604 -18.10 18.66 12.37
N VAL A 605 -17.46 18.88 11.22
CA VAL A 605 -17.70 18.11 9.99
C VAL A 605 -16.98 16.76 10.05
N LYS A 606 -15.72 16.74 10.50
CA LYS A 606 -14.94 15.49 10.70
C LYS A 606 -15.61 14.52 11.66
N ASN A 607 -16.25 15.04 12.71
CA ASN A 607 -16.95 14.24 13.72
C ASN A 607 -18.45 14.05 13.41
N GLU A 608 -18.88 14.38 12.19
CA GLU A 608 -20.27 14.22 11.71
C GLU A 608 -21.35 14.94 12.57
N HIS A 609 -20.96 15.93 13.35
CA HIS A 609 -21.89 16.76 14.13
C HIS A 609 -22.59 17.81 13.26
N VAL A 610 -21.91 18.29 12.22
CA VAL A 610 -22.45 19.22 11.22
C VAL A 610 -22.22 18.67 9.83
N ALA A 611 -23.24 18.71 8.97
CA ALA A 611 -23.13 18.34 7.57
C ALA A 611 -23.41 19.54 6.67
N ILE A 612 -22.61 19.68 5.61
CA ILE A 612 -22.82 20.65 4.53
C ILE A 612 -23.16 19.85 3.27
N THR A 613 -24.33 20.08 2.72
CA THR A 613 -24.90 19.27 1.63
C THR A 613 -25.60 20.15 0.60
N ASP A 614 -26.19 19.53 -0.43
CA ASP A 614 -26.98 20.21 -1.48
C ASP A 614 -26.26 21.42 -2.10
N VAL A 615 -24.95 21.34 -2.29
CA VAL A 615 -24.17 22.44 -2.85
C VAL A 615 -24.55 22.60 -4.32
N LYS A 616 -24.99 23.79 -4.71
CA LYS A 616 -25.32 24.12 -6.10
C LYS A 616 -24.69 25.42 -6.52
N VAL A 617 -24.17 25.46 -7.74
CA VAL A 617 -23.58 26.66 -8.34
C VAL A 617 -24.27 27.03 -9.64
N LYS A 618 -24.38 28.34 -9.88
CA LYS A 618 -24.88 28.92 -11.12
C LYS A 618 -24.08 30.16 -11.51
N ILE A 619 -23.59 30.22 -12.75
CA ILE A 619 -22.86 31.37 -13.30
C ILE A 619 -23.69 32.00 -14.43
N GLY A 620 -24.12 33.25 -14.26
CA GLY A 620 -25.00 33.95 -15.18
C GLY A 620 -26.29 33.16 -15.49
N ASP A 621 -26.57 32.98 -16.78
CA ASP A 621 -27.71 32.21 -17.27
C ASP A 621 -27.39 30.72 -17.55
N SER A 622 -26.23 30.23 -17.10
CA SER A 622 -25.85 28.81 -17.26
C SER A 622 -26.76 27.87 -16.44
N LYS A 623 -26.67 26.57 -16.74
CA LYS A 623 -27.36 25.52 -15.97
C LYS A 623 -26.81 25.47 -14.54
N THR A 624 -27.72 25.28 -13.58
CA THR A 624 -27.35 24.94 -12.20
C THR A 624 -26.68 23.57 -12.16
N GLN A 625 -25.60 23.45 -11.38
CA GLN A 625 -24.86 22.21 -11.16
C GLN A 625 -24.77 21.89 -9.68
N GLU A 626 -24.64 20.62 -9.34
CA GLU A 626 -24.60 20.11 -7.97
C GLU A 626 -23.20 19.57 -7.65
N TYR A 627 -22.77 19.76 -6.40
CA TYR A 627 -21.46 19.40 -5.88
C TYR A 627 -21.62 18.72 -4.52
N THR A 628 -20.69 17.84 -4.18
CA THR A 628 -20.75 17.05 -2.94
C THR A 628 -19.47 17.13 -2.11
N GLU A 629 -18.42 17.80 -2.59
CA GLU A 629 -17.13 17.81 -1.91
C GLU A 629 -17.02 18.94 -0.87
N ILE A 630 -16.69 18.55 0.37
CA ILE A 630 -16.46 19.44 1.50
C ILE A 630 -15.05 19.21 2.00
N ASP A 631 -14.23 20.25 1.98
CA ASP A 631 -12.87 20.24 2.49
C ASP A 631 -12.89 20.62 3.98
N ALA A 632 -12.65 19.62 4.83
CA ALA A 632 -12.48 19.80 6.27
C ALA A 632 -11.03 19.59 6.71
N LYS A 633 -10.02 19.63 5.83
CA LYS A 633 -8.64 19.29 6.21
C LYS A 633 -8.01 20.33 7.15
N GLY A 634 -8.27 21.62 6.92
CA GLY A 634 -7.80 22.73 7.75
C GLY A 634 -8.63 22.99 9.01
N ASP A 635 -8.43 24.15 9.66
CA ASP A 635 -9.13 24.52 10.90
C ASP A 635 -10.64 24.75 10.70
N TYR A 636 -11.03 25.19 9.51
CA TYR A 636 -12.43 25.52 9.16
C TYR A 636 -12.88 24.81 7.89
N ALA A 637 -14.15 24.42 7.87
CA ALA A 637 -14.77 23.74 6.74
C ALA A 637 -14.88 24.69 5.53
N ARG A 638 -14.63 24.15 4.35
CA ARG A 638 -14.67 24.87 3.08
C ARG A 638 -15.41 24.05 2.04
N ILE A 639 -16.22 24.72 1.23
CA ILE A 639 -16.83 24.10 0.05
C ILE A 639 -15.93 24.41 -1.13
N VAL A 640 -15.30 23.39 -1.73
CA VAL A 640 -14.39 23.59 -2.86
C VAL A 640 -15.12 23.15 -4.13
N LEU A 641 -15.39 24.10 -5.03
CA LEU A 641 -16.03 23.82 -6.32
C LEU A 641 -15.00 23.66 -7.44
N LEU A 642 -13.86 24.35 -7.31
CA LEU A 642 -12.71 24.23 -8.19
C LEU A 642 -11.44 24.58 -7.41
N ASP A 643 -10.45 23.71 -7.48
CA ASP A 643 -9.08 23.97 -7.02
C ASP A 643 -8.07 23.32 -7.96
N THR A 644 -7.47 24.14 -8.84
CA THR A 644 -6.49 23.67 -9.82
C THR A 644 -5.16 23.23 -9.20
N TYR A 645 -4.91 23.56 -7.94
CA TYR A 645 -3.67 23.21 -7.25
C TYR A 645 -3.77 21.85 -6.55
N ASN A 646 -4.96 21.46 -6.11
CA ASN A 646 -5.20 20.23 -5.36
C ASN A 646 -6.10 19.19 -6.07
N GLN A 647 -6.49 19.46 -7.33
CA GLN A 647 -7.24 18.57 -8.24
C GLN A 647 -8.52 17.95 -7.66
N SER A 648 -9.31 18.74 -6.92
CA SER A 648 -10.63 18.33 -6.42
C SER A 648 -11.74 18.68 -7.45
N ALA A 649 -12.43 17.65 -7.93
CA ALA A 649 -13.65 17.61 -8.75
C ALA A 649 -13.56 17.78 -10.29
N GLU A 650 -14.46 17.05 -10.98
CA GLU A 650 -14.72 17.08 -12.42
C GLU A 650 -14.99 18.52 -12.92
N PRO A 651 -14.39 18.94 -14.05
CA PRO A 651 -14.32 20.34 -14.43
C PRO A 651 -15.66 20.88 -14.92
N PHE A 652 -16.33 21.70 -14.11
CA PHE A 652 -17.10 22.79 -14.71
C PHE A 652 -16.12 23.69 -15.44
N GLY A 653 -16.47 24.02 -16.69
CA GLY A 653 -15.67 24.83 -17.60
C GLY A 653 -14.96 25.95 -16.84
N TYR A 654 -13.64 25.90 -16.92
CA TYR A 654 -12.67 26.85 -16.39
C TYR A 654 -12.87 28.26 -16.96
N ILE A 655 -14.09 28.80 -16.97
CA ILE A 655 -14.41 30.06 -17.64
C ILE A 655 -14.87 31.06 -16.61
N VAL A 656 -14.05 32.09 -16.39
CA VAL A 656 -14.46 33.24 -15.59
C VAL A 656 -15.59 33.99 -16.31
N PRO A 657 -16.62 34.46 -15.59
CA PRO A 657 -17.70 35.18 -16.23
C PRO A 657 -17.24 36.59 -16.66
N GLY A 658 -17.86 37.08 -17.74
CA GLY A 658 -17.67 38.45 -18.21
C GLY A 658 -18.22 39.51 -17.27
N ALA A 659 -18.19 40.77 -17.71
CA ALA A 659 -18.66 41.91 -16.92
C ALA A 659 -20.12 41.75 -16.45
N ASN A 660 -20.42 42.28 -15.26
CA ASN A 660 -21.77 42.35 -14.68
C ASN A 660 -22.51 41.00 -14.61
N THR A 661 -21.78 39.90 -14.40
CA THR A 661 -22.34 38.55 -14.41
C THR A 661 -22.31 37.94 -13.01
N PRO A 662 -23.44 37.41 -12.50
CA PRO A 662 -23.50 36.83 -11.17
C PRO A 662 -22.96 35.39 -11.14
N ILE A 663 -22.34 35.02 -10.02
CA ILE A 663 -22.01 33.67 -9.58
C ILE A 663 -22.80 33.47 -8.29
N THR A 664 -23.63 32.45 -8.22
CA THR A 664 -24.45 32.13 -7.05
C THR A 664 -24.16 30.72 -6.61
N ILE A 665 -23.84 30.54 -5.32
CA ILE A 665 -23.62 29.23 -4.70
C ILE A 665 -24.62 29.08 -3.56
N THR A 666 -25.42 28.01 -3.60
CA THR A 666 -26.37 27.63 -2.55
C THR A 666 -25.91 26.35 -1.88
N PHE A 667 -26.10 26.19 -0.58
CA PHE A 667 -25.74 24.97 0.14
C PHE A 667 -26.61 24.84 1.39
N THR A 668 -26.80 23.63 1.88
CA THR A 668 -27.56 23.33 3.10
C THR A 668 -26.58 23.01 4.23
N VAL A 669 -26.82 23.58 5.42
CA VAL A 669 -26.13 23.20 6.66
C VAL A 669 -27.14 22.53 7.59
N THR A 670 -26.76 21.39 8.16
CA THR A 670 -27.56 20.66 9.16
C THR A 670 -26.71 20.26 10.36
N GLY A 671 -27.32 20.16 11.54
CA GLY A 671 -26.66 19.77 12.79
C GLY A 671 -26.35 20.93 13.74
N LEU A 672 -26.71 22.17 13.36
CA LEU A 672 -26.69 23.34 14.22
C LEU A 672 -28.03 23.49 14.97
N LYS A 673 -28.13 24.49 15.84
CA LYS A 673 -29.30 24.77 16.70
C LYS A 673 -30.63 24.99 15.98
#